data_AF-A0A4R9JPR7-F1
#
_entry.id   AF-A0A4R9JPR7-F1
#
_cell.length_a   1.000
_cell.length_b   1.000
_cell.length_c   1.000
_cell.angle_alpha   90.00
_cell.angle_beta   90.00
_cell.angle_gamma   90.00
#
_symmetry.space_group_name_H-M   'P 1'
#
loop_
_entity.id
_entity.type
_entity.pdbx_description
1 polymer ?
#
loop_
_entity_poly.entity_id
_entity_poly.type
_entity_poly.pdbx_seq_one_letter_code
_entity_poly.pdbx_strand_id
1 'polypeptide(L)'
;MNLKIKMMILGIVLFSFNTIVAEEFDPSSVRSPGCKPGTFSCGYIPSPKEVQDTIPLKRDFNSFEDLPSSIDLSAQMPPVGNQGRQNSCVAWATGYAIKSYLLKSKGQSTEYDPPFAGGKGNFVFSPAFIYNQQNGGEDKGLYYYKTMEFLKSNGVAPWSSMPYTDKDYLSQPSKESKQEALKYKIKSFSRLNYKNPDEIKRVLAGKNVVMVGMIIDDAFYKLKGSAVYDANGGQSYGGHAMTIVGYDDNKKSKSGKKGAFKLQNSWGTNWGDKGYGWVSYSILAKVGQETYAIIDEPAPQNTPTPTVSVNPTKKPLLAPSEIKVSKGDFDDKILLTWNHQDSAVAYLIQRKEEADFFDLAYSDKPSFTDVSVSPNTTYAYRILAIGTEEVSLASMEVQGFTSSEPPEDGNLTQVVGLSGVVFSNGSSTSVQLAWSEIDGVANYNIAKADSSFKWKTIGTSKTPDYVDNSAKSGEVNYYRVNAVLNSKLTSDWSDSISVEVANQSLLPNQVSSLSATNGDYANKIQLSWKAAPGAKNYYLFRFDENAEPSGQFEVSGTSYTDADTTIQNGKSFIYTVIAANDLGYAEPSEVAFGKTGPGLTKRAGGVTLAAPKQLNSNPVGKDKMVTLKWEAVKDSFEYYIYRKPILNGKPGKLEFVTNVDGKKTNFSEVFPGKSGDLFLYSVRSKSEFGSESKDSNFVSVFWNEPKTVVKKRAMSLEELPSQFTGSWSSMYWNPKLGPQNLRMDVSGNGQDFVAKLKLNDEEIKQFTGSWTPGSKMIKTKGFSLELSNVLDGNSIVQFQSIKEIENGVELSFEKEN
;
A
#
# COMPACT_ATOMS: atom_id res chain seq x y z
N MET A 1 -18.45 88.66 38.29
CA MET A 1 -18.82 88.01 37.02
C MET A 1 -17.57 88.06 36.15
N ASN A 2 -16.69 87.07 36.27
CA ASN A 2 -15.25 87.28 36.00
C ASN A 2 -14.76 86.42 34.83
N LEU A 3 -14.37 87.08 33.74
CA LEU A 3 -13.76 86.48 32.56
C LEU A 3 -12.29 86.17 32.85
N LYS A 4 -11.85 84.95 32.55
CA LYS A 4 -10.42 84.58 32.48
C LYS A 4 -10.09 84.02 31.11
N ILE A 5 -9.18 84.72 30.44
CA ILE A 5 -8.46 84.32 29.24
C ILE A 5 -7.33 83.38 29.65
N LYS A 6 -7.13 82.27 28.93
CA LYS A 6 -5.88 81.50 28.93
C LYS A 6 -5.53 81.06 27.50
N MET A 7 -4.39 81.56 27.04
CA MET A 7 -3.60 81.06 25.91
C MET A 7 -3.22 79.59 26.11
N MET A 8 -3.30 78.76 25.08
CA MET A 8 -2.53 77.52 25.01
C MET A 8 -2.12 77.21 23.57
N ILE A 9 -0.88 76.75 23.46
CA ILE A 9 -0.01 76.61 22.30
C ILE A 9 -0.43 75.41 21.42
N LEU A 10 -0.39 75.60 20.10
CA LEU A 10 -0.63 74.58 19.07
C LEU A 10 0.64 73.74 18.88
N GLY A 11 0.61 72.47 19.28
CA GLY A 11 1.64 71.47 18.96
C GLY A 11 1.10 70.46 17.95
N ILE A 12 1.71 70.38 16.77
CA ILE A 12 1.41 69.41 15.73
C ILE A 12 2.07 68.07 16.10
N VAL A 13 1.29 67.01 16.28
CA VAL A 13 1.77 65.63 16.32
C VAL A 13 1.39 64.97 15.00
N LEU A 14 2.40 64.67 14.16
CA LEU A 14 2.25 63.82 12.99
C LEU A 14 2.07 62.37 13.43
N PHE A 15 0.90 61.79 13.16
CA PHE A 15 0.70 60.33 13.16
C PHE A 15 1.05 59.80 11.77
N SER A 16 2.21 59.17 11.63
CA SER A 16 2.54 58.35 10.46
C SER A 16 1.81 57.01 10.57
N PHE A 17 0.75 56.83 9.78
CA PHE A 17 0.17 55.52 9.51
C PHE A 17 1.08 54.78 8.53
N ASN A 18 1.94 53.89 9.03
CA ASN A 18 2.54 52.86 8.18
C ASN A 18 1.49 51.78 7.93
N THR A 19 0.78 51.86 6.80
CA THR A 19 0.10 50.71 6.22
C THR A 19 1.17 49.69 5.84
N ILE A 20 1.28 48.60 6.60
CA ILE A 20 2.11 47.44 6.21
C ILE A 20 1.43 46.81 4.99
N VAL A 21 1.89 47.19 3.80
CA VAL A 21 1.58 46.46 2.57
C VAL A 21 2.38 45.16 2.66
N ALA A 22 1.70 44.02 2.68
CA ALA A 22 2.37 42.72 2.61
C ALA A 22 3.17 42.66 1.28
N GLU A 23 4.48 42.48 1.39
CA GLU A 23 5.38 42.44 0.24
C GLU A 23 4.99 41.27 -0.68
N GLU A 24 4.76 41.56 -1.95
CA GLU A 24 4.34 40.55 -2.93
C GLU A 24 5.48 39.56 -3.19
N PHE A 25 5.17 38.26 -3.25
CA PHE A 25 6.19 37.23 -3.48
C PHE A 25 6.86 37.40 -4.86
N ASP A 26 8.19 37.50 -4.85
CA ASP A 26 9.03 37.51 -6.05
C ASP A 26 9.63 36.11 -6.31
N PRO A 27 9.27 35.43 -7.42
CA PRO A 27 9.88 34.15 -7.81
C PRO A 27 11.41 34.19 -7.93
N SER A 28 12.01 35.34 -8.21
CA SER A 28 13.46 35.49 -8.32
C SER A 28 14.20 35.32 -6.98
N SER A 29 13.49 35.53 -5.87
CA SER A 29 14.03 35.38 -4.51
C SER A 29 14.37 33.94 -4.14
N VAL A 30 13.73 32.97 -4.80
CA VAL A 30 13.91 31.53 -4.53
C VAL A 30 14.53 30.77 -5.71
N ARG A 31 14.75 31.46 -6.84
CA ARG A 31 15.33 30.86 -8.04
C ARG A 31 16.84 31.09 -8.07
N SER A 32 17.60 29.99 -8.06
CA SER A 32 19.05 30.05 -8.30
C SER A 32 19.32 30.64 -9.69
N PRO A 33 20.25 31.61 -9.83
CA PRO A 33 20.53 32.23 -11.12
C PRO A 33 21.08 31.26 -12.17
N GLY A 34 21.62 30.11 -11.74
CA GLY A 34 22.11 29.05 -12.64
C GLY A 34 21.01 28.13 -13.19
N CYS A 35 19.77 28.25 -12.71
CA CYS A 35 18.68 27.37 -13.12
C CYS A 35 18.04 27.78 -14.43
N LYS A 36 18.05 26.85 -15.38
CA LYS A 36 17.41 27.02 -16.68
C LYS A 36 15.99 26.45 -16.64
N PRO A 37 14.99 27.19 -17.14
CA PRO A 37 13.63 26.67 -17.27
C PRO A 37 13.59 25.35 -18.08
N GLY A 38 12.69 24.44 -17.71
CA GLY A 38 12.53 23.15 -18.38
C GLY A 38 13.59 22.08 -18.07
N THR A 39 14.50 22.30 -17.12
CA THR A 39 15.48 21.27 -16.68
C THR A 39 15.28 20.87 -15.22
N PHE A 40 15.60 19.62 -14.89
CA PHE A 40 15.59 19.09 -13.51
C PHE A 40 16.90 19.33 -12.77
N SER A 41 17.83 20.10 -13.34
CA SER A 41 19.17 20.28 -12.76
C SER A 41 19.15 21.01 -11.41
N CYS A 42 18.01 21.61 -11.05
CA CYS A 42 17.81 22.46 -9.91
C CYS A 42 16.65 21.97 -9.04
N GLY A 43 16.84 21.97 -7.72
CA GLY A 43 15.80 21.66 -6.75
C GLY A 43 15.53 20.16 -6.59
N TYR A 44 14.36 19.71 -7.02
CA TYR A 44 13.96 18.31 -6.91
C TYR A 44 14.23 17.57 -8.23
N ILE A 45 14.94 16.45 -8.14
CA ILE A 45 15.22 15.57 -9.26
C ILE A 45 14.35 14.31 -9.13
N PRO A 46 13.44 14.04 -10.08
CA PRO A 46 12.64 12.82 -10.06
C PRO A 46 13.53 11.59 -10.28
N SER A 47 13.29 10.52 -9.53
CA SER A 47 14.04 9.28 -9.72
C SER A 47 13.57 8.57 -11.00
N PRO A 48 14.46 7.81 -11.68
CA PRO A 48 14.04 6.92 -12.76
C PRO A 48 12.97 5.95 -12.30
N LYS A 49 12.04 5.59 -13.20
CA LYS A 49 10.89 4.72 -12.89
C LYS A 49 11.34 3.37 -12.31
N GLU A 50 12.45 2.83 -12.78
CA GLU A 50 13.04 1.58 -12.30
C GLU A 50 13.40 1.65 -10.81
N VAL A 51 13.96 2.79 -10.37
CA VAL A 51 14.31 3.04 -8.96
C VAL A 51 13.05 3.27 -8.14
N GLN A 52 12.07 3.98 -8.67
CA GLN A 52 10.81 4.19 -7.96
C GLN A 52 10.07 2.85 -7.74
N ASP A 53 10.08 1.96 -8.73
CA ASP A 53 9.43 0.66 -8.67
C ASP A 53 10.17 -0.35 -7.77
N THR A 54 11.43 -0.07 -7.42
CA THR A 54 12.15 -0.81 -6.38
C THR A 54 11.80 -0.37 -4.95
N ILE A 55 11.20 0.82 -4.78
CA ILE A 55 10.78 1.32 -3.48
C ILE A 55 9.36 0.80 -3.21
N PRO A 56 9.14 0.05 -2.12
CA PRO A 56 7.84 -0.54 -1.83
C PRO A 56 6.75 0.49 -1.78
N LEU A 57 5.67 0.20 -2.49
CA LEU A 57 4.43 0.95 -2.43
C LEU A 57 3.64 0.45 -1.23
N LYS A 58 3.49 1.28 -0.19
CA LYS A 58 2.77 0.88 1.02
C LYS A 58 1.36 1.46 0.95
N ARG A 59 0.37 0.59 0.75
CA ARG A 59 -1.05 0.97 0.59
C ARG A 59 -1.84 0.96 1.91
N ASP A 60 -1.32 0.29 2.94
CA ASP A 60 -2.01 0.08 4.23
C ASP A 60 -1.58 1.04 5.34
N PHE A 61 -1.42 2.34 5.04
CA PHE A 61 -1.26 3.33 6.12
C PHE A 61 -2.58 3.50 6.86
N ASN A 62 -2.79 2.74 7.93
CA ASN A 62 -4.00 2.73 8.75
C ASN A 62 -5.24 2.22 7.98
N SER A 63 -5.86 1.15 8.49
CA SER A 63 -7.09 0.56 7.94
C SER A 63 -8.34 1.34 8.39
N PHE A 64 -8.40 2.64 8.12
CA PHE A 64 -9.62 3.40 8.35
C PHE A 64 -10.67 2.98 7.31
N GLU A 65 -11.82 2.43 7.76
CA GLU A 65 -12.93 2.05 6.89
C GLU A 65 -13.57 3.28 6.21
N ASP A 66 -13.60 4.42 6.90
CA ASP A 66 -14.04 5.72 6.38
C ASP A 66 -12.99 6.81 6.63
N LEU A 67 -12.62 7.55 5.58
CA LEU A 67 -11.71 8.70 5.68
C LEU A 67 -12.49 10.00 5.98
N PRO A 68 -12.01 10.88 6.87
CA PRO A 68 -12.60 12.20 7.05
C PRO A 68 -12.65 12.98 5.73
N SER A 69 -13.67 13.81 5.50
CA SER A 69 -13.75 14.63 4.28
C SER A 69 -12.70 15.74 4.19
N SER A 70 -12.00 16.03 5.30
CA SER A 70 -10.93 17.02 5.36
C SER A 70 -10.03 16.82 6.57
N ILE A 71 -8.73 17.07 6.40
CA ILE A 71 -7.72 17.11 7.47
C ILE A 71 -6.80 18.29 7.24
N ASP A 72 -6.44 19.02 8.30
CA ASP A 72 -5.45 20.10 8.23
C ASP A 72 -4.46 20.00 9.40
N LEU A 73 -3.21 19.61 9.10
CA LEU A 73 -2.11 19.53 10.05
C LEU A 73 -1.22 20.79 10.03
N SER A 74 -1.54 21.82 9.22
CA SER A 74 -0.68 22.99 9.05
C SER A 74 -0.36 23.73 10.36
N ALA A 75 -1.30 23.78 11.30
CA ALA A 75 -1.09 24.39 12.62
C ALA A 75 -0.07 23.62 13.50
N GLN A 76 0.19 22.36 13.18
CA GLN A 76 1.13 21.51 13.91
C GLN A 76 2.52 21.51 13.29
N MET A 77 2.68 22.04 12.07
CA MET A 77 3.96 22.09 11.36
C MET A 77 4.92 23.14 11.93
N PRO A 78 6.23 23.01 11.72
CA PRO A 78 7.18 24.08 12.01
C PRO A 78 6.86 25.34 11.19
N PRO A 79 7.19 26.55 11.71
CA PRO A 79 6.99 27.81 11.00
C PRO A 79 7.53 27.77 9.56
N VAL A 80 6.85 28.41 8.61
CA VAL A 80 7.31 28.37 7.21
C VAL A 80 8.64 29.10 7.05
N GLY A 81 9.67 28.37 6.62
CA GLY A 81 10.98 28.92 6.29
C GLY A 81 11.15 29.28 4.82
N ASN A 82 12.29 29.86 4.49
CA ASN A 82 12.66 30.25 3.13
C ASN A 82 14.00 29.62 2.75
N GLN A 83 13.99 28.80 1.70
CA GLN A 83 15.19 28.17 1.16
C GLN A 83 16.11 29.18 0.45
N GLY A 84 15.61 30.36 0.10
CA GLY A 84 16.34 31.35 -0.68
C GLY A 84 16.73 30.79 -2.05
N ARG A 85 17.87 31.23 -2.57
CA ARG A 85 18.27 30.90 -3.95
C ARG A 85 18.99 29.56 -4.08
N GLN A 86 19.10 28.77 -3.02
CA GLN A 86 19.75 27.45 -3.03
C GLN A 86 18.78 26.37 -3.52
N ASN A 87 19.30 25.40 -4.26
CA ASN A 87 18.53 24.27 -4.82
C ASN A 87 18.18 23.17 -3.79
N SER A 88 17.86 23.56 -2.56
CA SER A 88 17.76 22.69 -1.36
C SER A 88 16.34 22.30 -0.96
N CYS A 89 15.32 22.53 -1.80
CA CYS A 89 13.90 22.25 -1.50
C CYS A 89 13.66 20.83 -0.94
N VAL A 90 14.37 19.81 -1.43
CA VAL A 90 14.30 18.42 -0.92
C VAL A 90 14.70 18.34 0.55
N ALA A 91 15.79 18.99 0.94
CA ALA A 91 16.26 19.03 2.33
C ALA A 91 15.33 19.82 3.24
N TRP A 92 14.70 20.88 2.71
CA TRP A 92 13.68 21.65 3.43
C TRP A 92 12.40 20.84 3.66
N ALA A 93 11.90 20.15 2.65
CA ALA A 93 10.72 19.30 2.79
C ALA A 93 10.99 18.11 3.74
N THR A 94 12.11 17.42 3.57
CA THR A 94 12.41 16.19 4.33
C THR A 94 12.90 16.46 5.75
N GLY A 95 13.92 17.31 5.90
CA GLY A 95 14.55 17.61 7.19
C GLY A 95 13.77 18.64 7.98
N TYR A 96 13.65 19.86 7.46
CA TYR A 96 13.06 20.95 8.22
C TYR A 96 11.55 20.75 8.46
N ALA A 97 10.76 20.51 7.41
CA ALA A 97 9.31 20.40 7.57
C ALA A 97 8.92 19.07 8.25
N ILE A 98 9.21 17.94 7.60
CA ILE A 98 8.70 16.63 8.05
C ILE A 98 9.41 16.14 9.31
N LYS A 99 10.75 16.10 9.33
CA LYS A 99 11.45 15.56 10.50
C LYS A 99 11.21 16.40 11.76
N SER A 100 11.12 17.72 11.66
CA SER A 100 10.81 18.55 12.84
C SER A 100 9.35 18.38 13.29
N TYR A 101 8.41 18.25 12.35
CA TYR A 101 7.04 17.84 12.66
C TYR A 101 7.01 16.52 13.43
N LEU A 102 7.74 15.51 12.95
CA LEU A 102 7.79 14.19 13.58
C LEU A 102 8.40 14.26 15.00
N LEU A 103 9.48 15.03 15.19
CA LEU A 103 10.08 15.27 16.51
C LEU A 103 9.05 15.79 17.52
N LYS A 104 8.26 16.81 17.14
CA LYS A 104 7.22 17.37 18.02
C LYS A 104 6.04 16.43 18.21
N SER A 105 5.55 15.80 17.14
CA SER A 105 4.40 14.89 17.19
C SER A 105 4.62 13.67 18.10
N LYS A 106 5.89 13.25 18.25
CA LYS A 106 6.32 12.17 19.15
C LYS A 106 6.59 12.63 20.59
N GLY A 107 6.35 13.90 20.91
CA GLY A 107 6.61 14.48 22.23
C GLY A 107 8.09 14.64 22.57
N GLN A 108 9.00 14.54 21.59
CA GLN A 108 10.44 14.76 21.80
C GLN A 108 10.80 16.26 21.86
N SER A 109 9.86 17.13 21.49
CA SER A 109 9.91 18.57 21.73
C SER A 109 8.50 19.11 22.03
N THR A 110 8.42 20.16 22.86
CA THR A 110 7.18 20.89 23.15
C THR A 110 6.97 22.09 22.21
N GLU A 111 8.03 22.60 21.59
CA GLU A 111 8.00 23.81 20.75
C GLU A 111 8.92 23.71 19.51
N TYR A 112 8.78 24.68 18.62
CA TYR A 112 9.70 24.90 17.50
C TYR A 112 10.49 26.18 17.76
N ASP A 113 11.79 26.16 17.52
CA ASP A 113 12.67 27.30 17.77
C ASP A 113 13.57 27.65 16.54
N PRO A 114 13.02 27.80 15.32
CA PRO A 114 13.84 28.10 14.17
C PRO A 114 14.57 29.45 14.31
N PRO A 115 15.86 29.56 13.91
CA PRO A 115 16.61 30.80 14.08
C PRO A 115 16.01 32.02 13.38
N PHE A 116 15.33 31.83 12.24
CA PHE A 116 14.65 32.91 11.54
C PHE A 116 13.41 33.45 12.28
N ALA A 117 12.91 32.74 13.29
CA ALA A 117 11.87 33.21 14.21
C ALA A 117 12.42 33.61 15.59
N GLY A 118 13.74 33.79 15.71
CA GLY A 118 14.40 34.19 16.96
C GLY A 118 14.77 33.04 17.91
N GLY A 119 14.60 31.79 17.49
CA GLY A 119 14.97 30.61 18.28
C GLY A 119 16.44 30.20 18.14
N LYS A 120 16.86 29.16 18.88
CA LYS A 120 18.24 28.66 18.86
C LYS A 120 18.47 27.58 17.81
N GLY A 121 17.42 26.97 17.27
CA GLY A 121 17.48 25.90 16.29
C GLY A 121 17.68 24.50 16.86
N ASN A 122 17.35 24.28 18.15
CA ASN A 122 17.54 23.00 18.82
C ASN A 122 16.45 21.97 18.51
N PHE A 123 15.24 22.44 18.20
CA PHE A 123 14.03 21.64 18.00
C PHE A 123 13.50 21.74 16.55
N VAL A 124 14.34 22.22 15.64
CA VAL A 124 14.14 22.11 14.19
C VAL A 124 15.41 21.56 13.54
N PHE A 125 15.26 20.87 12.41
CA PHE A 125 16.36 20.20 11.75
C PHE A 125 16.96 21.05 10.63
N SER A 126 18.27 20.87 10.41
CA SER A 126 19.03 21.63 9.43
C SER A 126 18.83 21.10 8.00
N PRO A 127 18.34 21.92 7.06
CA PRO A 127 18.42 21.59 5.63
C PRO A 127 19.87 21.48 5.14
N ALA A 128 20.79 22.28 5.67
CA ALA A 128 22.19 22.31 5.22
C ALA A 128 22.90 20.98 5.55
N PHE A 129 22.55 20.34 6.67
CA PHE A 129 23.08 19.01 7.01
C PHE A 129 22.77 17.98 5.94
N ILE A 130 21.56 17.98 5.40
CA ILE A 130 21.15 17.04 4.35
C ILE A 130 21.71 17.47 3.00
N TYR A 131 21.58 18.75 2.65
CA TYR A 131 21.87 19.25 1.32
C TYR A 131 23.36 19.23 0.98
N ASN A 132 24.20 19.82 1.83
CA ASN A 132 25.63 20.01 1.55
C ASN A 132 26.39 18.69 1.46
N GLN A 133 25.89 17.63 2.11
CA GLN A 133 26.51 16.30 2.06
C GLN A 133 26.14 15.50 0.81
N GLN A 134 25.06 15.88 0.10
CA GLN A 134 24.54 15.12 -1.04
C GLN A 134 24.64 15.85 -2.38
N ASN A 135 24.86 17.16 -2.37
CA ASN A 135 24.91 17.99 -3.57
C ASN A 135 26.20 17.80 -4.40
N GLY A 136 27.16 17.01 -3.91
CA GLY A 136 28.40 16.74 -4.62
C GLY A 136 29.30 17.96 -4.85
N GLY A 137 29.17 19.01 -4.02
CA GLY A 137 29.97 20.24 -4.11
C GLY A 137 29.45 21.28 -5.10
N GLU A 138 28.26 21.09 -5.67
CA GLU A 138 27.62 22.01 -6.62
C GLU A 138 26.20 22.35 -6.16
N ASP A 139 25.74 23.58 -6.41
CA ASP A 139 24.36 24.00 -6.13
C ASP A 139 23.37 23.41 -7.16
N LYS A 140 23.09 22.11 -7.03
CA LYS A 140 22.15 21.36 -7.87
C LYS A 140 21.07 20.65 -7.06
N GLY A 141 20.08 20.08 -7.75
CA GLY A 141 19.00 19.37 -7.09
C GLY A 141 19.38 18.04 -6.42
N LEU A 142 18.49 17.52 -5.57
CA LEU A 142 18.60 16.20 -4.93
C LEU A 142 17.46 15.25 -5.32
N TYR A 143 17.69 13.96 -5.11
CA TYR A 143 16.68 12.91 -5.23
C TYR A 143 16.06 12.61 -3.86
N TYR A 144 14.74 12.37 -3.82
CA TYR A 144 14.08 11.97 -2.58
C TYR A 144 14.58 10.62 -2.07
N TYR A 145 14.67 9.60 -2.92
CA TYR A 145 15.10 8.26 -2.48
C TYR A 145 16.49 8.25 -1.84
N LYS A 146 17.47 8.97 -2.45
CA LYS A 146 18.80 9.12 -1.87
C LYS A 146 18.76 9.86 -0.53
N THR A 147 17.94 10.90 -0.45
CA THR A 147 17.79 11.68 0.80
C THR A 147 17.17 10.84 1.91
N MET A 148 16.18 10.02 1.62
CA MET A 148 15.58 9.13 2.61
C MET A 148 16.55 8.01 3.04
N GLU A 149 17.30 7.39 2.11
CA GLU A 149 18.36 6.43 2.46
C GLU A 149 19.48 7.09 3.28
N PHE A 150 19.82 8.35 2.95
CA PHE A 150 20.75 9.15 3.73
C PHE A 150 20.24 9.35 5.17
N LEU A 151 18.97 9.74 5.34
CA LEU A 151 18.35 9.89 6.67
C LEU A 151 18.26 8.57 7.43
N LYS A 152 18.06 7.45 6.73
CA LYS A 152 18.02 6.11 7.32
C LYS A 152 19.41 5.63 7.79
N SER A 153 20.47 6.11 7.17
CA SER A 153 21.85 5.72 7.51
C SER A 153 22.54 6.69 8.46
N ASN A 154 22.29 7.99 8.30
CA ASN A 154 23.04 9.07 8.97
C ASN A 154 22.17 9.95 9.88
N GLY A 155 20.84 9.93 9.69
CA GLY A 155 19.92 10.84 10.37
C GLY A 155 20.10 12.30 9.97
N VAL A 156 19.65 13.22 10.83
CA VAL A 156 19.72 14.66 10.58
C VAL A 156 20.05 15.44 11.86
N ALA A 157 20.96 16.40 11.77
CA ALA A 157 21.34 17.24 12.90
C ALA A 157 20.36 18.42 13.11
N PRO A 158 20.16 18.88 14.36
CA PRO A 158 19.47 20.13 14.64
C PRO A 158 20.09 21.32 13.92
N TRP A 159 19.28 22.34 13.64
CA TRP A 159 19.74 23.57 13.00
C TRP A 159 20.84 24.28 13.82
N SER A 160 20.76 24.23 15.15
CA SER A 160 21.79 24.78 16.04
C SER A 160 23.17 24.15 15.83
N SER A 161 23.21 22.87 15.45
CA SER A 161 24.45 22.15 15.17
C SER A 161 24.97 22.39 13.74
N MET A 162 24.10 22.70 12.78
CA MET A 162 24.52 23.04 11.42
C MET A 162 23.61 24.14 10.87
N PRO A 163 23.96 25.42 11.06
CA PRO A 163 23.14 26.53 10.59
C PRO A 163 22.99 26.53 9.07
N TYR A 164 21.80 26.88 8.60
CA TYR A 164 21.51 27.03 7.17
C TYR A 164 21.60 28.50 6.73
N THR A 165 22.19 28.70 5.56
CA THR A 165 22.10 29.93 4.76
C THR A 165 22.06 29.56 3.29
N ASP A 166 21.26 30.26 2.49
CA ASP A 166 21.12 29.99 1.06
C ASP A 166 22.39 30.34 0.25
N LYS A 167 23.37 30.96 0.90
CA LYS A 167 24.69 31.31 0.34
C LYS A 167 25.76 30.25 0.58
N ASP A 168 25.46 29.18 1.30
CA ASP A 168 26.44 28.15 1.67
C ASP A 168 25.92 26.74 1.36
N TYR A 169 26.41 26.19 0.25
CA TYR A 169 26.18 24.80 -0.15
C TYR A 169 27.44 23.94 -0.01
N LEU A 170 28.53 24.46 0.53
CA LEU A 170 29.84 23.78 0.54
C LEU A 170 30.24 23.28 1.93
N SER A 171 29.88 24.01 2.98
CA SER A 171 30.26 23.65 4.35
C SER A 171 29.76 22.27 4.73
N GLN A 172 30.68 21.44 5.22
CA GLN A 172 30.41 20.08 5.70
C GLN A 172 30.21 20.07 7.21
N PRO A 173 29.38 19.16 7.76
CA PRO A 173 29.15 19.08 9.19
C PRO A 173 30.39 18.62 9.96
N SER A 174 30.52 19.12 11.18
CA SER A 174 31.52 18.67 12.14
C SER A 174 31.31 17.21 12.53
N LYS A 175 32.31 16.59 13.18
CA LYS A 175 32.21 15.22 13.68
C LYS A 175 31.09 15.12 14.72
N GLU A 176 30.96 16.12 15.57
CA GLU A 176 29.97 16.24 16.63
C GLU A 176 28.56 16.31 16.04
N SER A 177 28.37 17.12 14.99
CA SER A 177 27.09 17.22 14.27
C SER A 177 26.67 15.89 13.64
N LYS A 178 27.62 15.16 13.05
CA LYS A 178 27.35 13.83 12.49
C LYS A 178 26.98 12.82 13.57
N GLN A 179 27.62 12.88 14.74
CA GLN A 179 27.27 12.02 15.88
C GLN A 179 25.89 12.35 16.46
N GLU A 180 25.55 13.64 16.54
CA GLU A 180 24.23 14.06 16.99
C GLU A 180 23.12 13.64 16.03
N ALA A 181 23.36 13.71 14.72
CA ALA A 181 22.40 13.31 13.69
C ALA A 181 21.95 11.85 13.80
N LEU A 182 22.83 10.95 14.27
CA LEU A 182 22.53 9.52 14.44
C LEU A 182 21.38 9.25 15.42
N LYS A 183 21.03 10.22 16.28
CA LYS A 183 19.88 10.14 17.20
C LYS A 183 18.53 10.33 16.49
N TYR A 184 18.54 10.88 15.27
CA TYR A 184 17.35 11.33 14.55
C TYR A 184 17.21 10.64 13.19
N LYS A 185 17.57 9.37 13.13
CA LYS A 185 17.42 8.51 11.95
C LYS A 185 15.95 8.20 11.69
N ILE A 186 15.64 7.96 10.41
CA ILE A 186 14.35 7.38 10.04
C ILE A 186 14.47 5.85 10.02
N LYS A 187 13.39 5.16 10.40
CA LYS A 187 13.34 3.69 10.37
C LYS A 187 13.25 3.20 8.92
N SER A 188 12.29 3.74 8.20
CA SER A 188 12.06 3.42 6.80
C SER A 188 11.25 4.51 6.12
N PHE A 189 10.96 4.33 4.84
CA PHE A 189 10.08 5.17 4.07
C PHE A 189 9.29 4.30 3.11
N SER A 190 8.16 4.80 2.64
CA SER A 190 7.33 4.09 1.68
C SER A 190 6.86 5.01 0.59
N ARG A 191 6.82 4.47 -0.63
CA ARG A 191 6.22 5.17 -1.77
C ARG A 191 4.71 5.16 -1.60
N LEU A 192 4.08 6.25 -2.04
CA LEU A 192 2.64 6.39 -2.17
C LEU A 192 2.32 6.67 -3.64
N ASN A 193 1.15 6.22 -4.09
CA ASN A 193 0.67 6.53 -5.43
C ASN A 193 0.06 7.93 -5.46
N TYR A 194 0.78 8.91 -5.99
CA TYR A 194 0.29 10.28 -6.12
C TYR A 194 -0.92 10.42 -7.07
N LYS A 195 -1.20 9.41 -7.90
CA LYS A 195 -2.42 9.35 -8.73
C LYS A 195 -3.65 8.85 -7.96
N ASN A 196 -3.46 8.31 -6.74
CA ASN A 196 -4.52 7.83 -5.88
C ASN A 196 -4.59 8.70 -4.60
N PRO A 197 -5.49 9.69 -4.55
CA PRO A 197 -5.59 10.61 -3.41
C PRO A 197 -5.79 9.90 -2.07
N ASP A 198 -6.50 8.76 -2.05
CA ASP A 198 -6.84 8.07 -0.80
C ASP A 198 -5.61 7.49 -0.08
N GLU A 199 -4.55 7.13 -0.80
CA GLU A 199 -3.28 6.69 -0.19
C GLU A 199 -2.61 7.83 0.60
N ILE A 200 -2.63 9.05 0.06
CA ILE A 200 -2.10 10.24 0.73
C ILE A 200 -3.00 10.61 1.92
N LYS A 201 -4.33 10.59 1.74
CA LYS A 201 -5.31 10.90 2.79
C LYS A 201 -5.19 9.96 3.99
N ARG A 202 -4.94 8.67 3.76
CA ARG A 202 -4.70 7.66 4.80
C ARG A 202 -3.51 7.97 5.71
N VAL A 203 -2.42 8.46 5.11
CA VAL A 203 -1.23 8.91 5.87
C VAL A 203 -1.57 10.14 6.71
N LEU A 204 -2.29 11.10 6.14
CA LEU A 204 -2.74 12.32 6.83
C LEU A 204 -3.74 12.01 7.96
N ALA A 205 -4.63 11.04 7.77
CA ALA A 205 -5.55 10.54 8.80
C ALA A 205 -4.83 9.92 9.99
N GLY A 206 -3.68 9.28 9.75
CA GLY A 206 -2.76 8.83 10.79
C GLY A 206 -1.97 9.92 11.50
N LYS A 207 -2.29 11.20 11.29
CA LYS A 207 -1.52 12.37 11.78
C LYS A 207 -0.05 12.34 11.32
N ASN A 208 0.21 11.81 10.13
CA ASN A 208 1.53 11.89 9.49
C ASN A 208 1.44 12.78 8.24
N VAL A 209 2.57 13.23 7.71
CA VAL A 209 2.65 14.15 6.55
C VAL A 209 3.39 13.49 5.38
N VAL A 210 3.18 13.99 4.17
CA VAL A 210 3.64 13.32 2.94
C VAL A 210 4.61 14.22 2.16
N MET A 211 5.74 13.67 1.74
CA MET A 211 6.64 14.31 0.77
C MET A 211 6.00 14.29 -0.61
N VAL A 212 6.06 15.41 -1.32
CA VAL A 212 5.61 15.50 -2.71
C VAL A 212 6.65 16.17 -3.57
N GLY A 213 6.93 15.58 -4.72
CA GLY A 213 7.73 16.16 -5.79
C GLY A 213 6.83 16.40 -6.99
N MET A 214 6.80 17.62 -7.52
CA MET A 214 5.99 17.96 -8.69
C MET A 214 6.73 18.88 -9.63
N ILE A 215 6.36 18.83 -10.91
CA ILE A 215 6.81 19.81 -11.90
C ILE A 215 6.00 21.10 -11.68
N ILE A 216 6.69 22.24 -11.57
CA ILE A 216 6.07 23.55 -11.33
C ILE A 216 6.24 24.49 -12.52
N ASP A 217 5.37 25.49 -12.60
CA ASP A 217 5.32 26.49 -13.65
C ASP A 217 4.96 27.89 -13.13
N ASP A 218 4.78 28.86 -14.04
CA ASP A 218 4.39 30.24 -13.70
C ASP A 218 3.08 30.32 -12.92
N ALA A 219 2.09 29.49 -13.25
CA ALA A 219 0.80 29.48 -12.57
C ALA A 219 0.95 29.04 -11.11
N PHE A 220 1.84 28.08 -10.84
CA PHE A 220 2.19 27.67 -9.48
C PHE A 220 2.96 28.78 -8.72
N TYR A 221 3.93 29.44 -9.36
CA TYR A 221 4.66 30.55 -8.74
C TYR A 221 3.76 31.71 -8.32
N LYS A 222 2.71 31.98 -9.10
CA LYS A 222 1.75 33.08 -8.89
C LYS A 222 0.60 32.72 -7.95
N LEU A 223 0.64 31.56 -7.29
CA LEU A 223 -0.39 31.15 -6.35
C LEU A 223 -0.46 32.14 -5.16
N LYS A 224 -1.67 32.58 -4.82
CA LYS A 224 -1.92 33.58 -3.76
C LYS A 224 -3.14 33.23 -2.94
N GLY A 225 -3.07 33.48 -1.64
CA GLY A 225 -4.17 33.26 -0.70
C GLY A 225 -4.73 31.84 -0.81
N SER A 226 -6.05 31.70 -0.69
CA SER A 226 -6.73 30.39 -0.71
C SER A 226 -6.92 29.78 -2.10
N ALA A 227 -6.22 30.28 -3.13
CA ALA A 227 -6.33 29.77 -4.49
C ALA A 227 -5.84 28.31 -4.58
N VAL A 228 -6.48 27.54 -5.46
CA VAL A 228 -6.10 26.16 -5.76
C VAL A 228 -5.41 26.14 -7.11
N TYR A 229 -4.19 25.62 -7.15
CA TYR A 229 -3.50 25.27 -8.39
C TYR A 229 -4.24 24.09 -9.03
N ASP A 230 -4.78 24.29 -10.23
CA ASP A 230 -5.70 23.33 -10.88
C ASP A 230 -5.42 23.11 -12.38
N ALA A 231 -4.57 23.92 -12.99
CA ALA A 231 -4.11 23.77 -14.36
C ALA A 231 -2.70 24.36 -14.51
N ASN A 232 -1.93 23.78 -15.44
CA ASN A 232 -0.64 24.34 -15.82
C ASN A 232 -0.83 25.66 -16.56
N GLY A 233 0.14 26.56 -16.45
CA GLY A 233 0.15 27.83 -17.16
C GLY A 233 1.52 28.47 -17.22
N GLY A 234 1.88 28.97 -18.40
CA GLY A 234 3.13 29.68 -18.65
C GLY A 234 4.34 28.74 -18.76
N GLN A 235 5.51 29.22 -18.31
CA GLN A 235 6.78 28.52 -18.45
C GLN A 235 6.98 27.49 -17.33
N SER A 236 7.48 26.30 -17.69
CA SER A 236 7.88 25.27 -16.71
C SER A 236 9.28 25.51 -16.15
N TYR A 237 9.46 25.25 -14.85
CA TYR A 237 10.70 25.50 -14.11
C TYR A 237 11.34 24.23 -13.51
N GLY A 238 10.92 23.05 -13.95
CA GLY A 238 11.46 21.78 -13.46
C GLY A 238 10.80 21.32 -12.16
N GLY A 239 11.50 20.45 -11.42
CA GLY A 239 10.97 19.78 -10.24
C GLY A 239 11.12 20.60 -8.95
N HIS A 240 10.08 20.59 -8.12
CA HIS A 240 10.09 21.19 -6.79
C HIS A 240 9.57 20.24 -5.71
N ALA A 241 10.19 20.30 -4.53
CA ALA A 241 9.90 19.45 -3.38
C ALA A 241 9.16 20.22 -2.28
N MET A 242 8.05 19.66 -1.80
CA MET A 242 7.18 20.24 -0.78
C MET A 242 6.60 19.16 0.14
N THR A 243 5.84 19.57 1.16
CA THR A 243 5.17 18.67 2.09
C THR A 243 3.66 18.84 1.99
N ILE A 244 2.92 17.74 1.78
CA ILE A 244 1.46 17.71 1.92
C ILE A 244 1.13 17.61 3.41
N VAL A 245 0.35 18.56 3.89
CA VAL A 245 0.02 18.75 5.32
C VAL A 245 -1.49 18.66 5.58
N GLY A 246 -2.29 18.43 4.55
CA GLY A 246 -3.74 18.35 4.69
C GLY A 246 -4.45 18.13 3.37
N TYR A 247 -5.77 17.96 3.44
CA TYR A 247 -6.66 17.86 2.30
C TYR A 247 -8.08 18.31 2.65
N ASP A 248 -8.86 18.65 1.63
CA ASP A 248 -10.27 18.97 1.75
C ASP A 248 -11.00 18.53 0.47
N ASP A 249 -11.88 17.52 0.60
CA ASP A 249 -12.67 16.95 -0.49
C ASP A 249 -13.73 17.91 -1.02
N ASN A 250 -14.10 18.92 -0.24
CA ASN A 250 -15.11 19.91 -0.63
C ASN A 250 -14.50 21.17 -1.24
N LYS A 251 -13.17 21.29 -1.25
CA LYS A 251 -12.49 22.46 -1.82
C LYS A 251 -12.69 22.48 -3.34
N LYS A 252 -13.12 23.63 -3.87
CA LYS A 252 -13.34 23.83 -5.30
C LYS A 252 -12.29 24.78 -5.87
N SER A 253 -11.70 24.40 -7.00
CA SER A 253 -10.80 25.25 -7.75
C SER A 253 -11.54 26.25 -8.63
N LYS A 254 -10.81 27.19 -9.25
CA LYS A 254 -11.42 28.20 -10.14
C LYS A 254 -12.03 27.57 -11.40
N SER A 255 -11.43 26.50 -11.92
CA SER A 255 -11.98 25.71 -13.03
C SER A 255 -13.07 24.70 -12.61
N GLY A 256 -13.53 24.72 -11.35
CA GLY A 256 -14.63 23.87 -10.87
C GLY A 256 -14.21 22.48 -10.39
N LYS A 257 -12.92 22.16 -10.38
CA LYS A 257 -12.43 20.86 -9.90
C LYS A 257 -12.63 20.72 -8.39
N LYS A 258 -13.10 19.55 -7.96
CA LYS A 258 -13.41 19.24 -6.56
C LYS A 258 -12.26 18.47 -5.92
N GLY A 259 -11.93 18.82 -4.67
CA GLY A 259 -10.89 18.17 -3.87
C GLY A 259 -9.49 18.76 -4.08
N ALA A 260 -8.79 19.06 -2.98
CA ALA A 260 -7.43 19.57 -3.03
C ALA A 260 -6.58 19.13 -1.83
N PHE A 261 -5.27 19.02 -2.04
CA PHE A 261 -4.25 18.86 -1.01
C PHE A 261 -3.69 20.22 -0.60
N LYS A 262 -3.41 20.39 0.69
CA LYS A 262 -2.72 21.56 1.26
C LYS A 262 -1.23 21.26 1.33
N LEU A 263 -0.41 22.16 0.78
CA LEU A 263 1.04 22.08 0.73
C LEU A 263 1.66 23.09 1.69
N GLN A 264 2.68 22.68 2.42
CA GLN A 264 3.67 23.59 3.00
C GLN A 264 4.84 23.72 2.04
N ASN A 265 5.20 24.96 1.71
CA ASN A 265 6.30 25.30 0.82
C ASN A 265 7.47 25.90 1.60
N SER A 266 8.65 25.96 0.96
CA SER A 266 9.90 26.50 1.52
C SER A 266 10.29 27.84 0.89
N TRP A 267 9.31 28.67 0.52
CA TRP A 267 9.51 29.98 -0.14
C TRP A 267 9.16 31.17 0.75
N GLY A 268 9.05 30.94 2.06
CA GLY A 268 8.66 31.95 3.03
C GLY A 268 7.16 32.26 3.03
N THR A 269 6.77 33.14 3.95
CA THR A 269 5.36 33.45 4.23
C THR A 269 4.68 34.34 3.18
N ASN A 270 5.45 34.96 2.27
CA ASN A 270 4.89 35.83 1.24
C ASN A 270 4.27 35.04 0.07
N TRP A 271 4.66 33.77 -0.11
CA TRP A 271 4.09 32.90 -1.13
C TRP A 271 2.77 32.27 -0.69
N GLY A 272 1.80 32.16 -1.60
CA GLY A 272 0.52 31.49 -1.33
C GLY A 272 -0.29 32.17 -0.22
N ASP A 273 -0.77 31.36 0.73
CA ASP A 273 -1.39 31.77 1.98
C ASP A 273 -0.42 31.50 3.13
N LYS A 274 0.39 32.52 3.49
CA LYS A 274 1.38 32.44 4.58
C LYS A 274 2.37 31.28 4.41
N GLY A 275 2.77 30.99 3.17
CA GLY A 275 3.68 29.90 2.83
C GLY A 275 2.99 28.54 2.58
N TYR A 276 1.67 28.50 2.63
CA TYR A 276 0.87 27.34 2.24
C TYR A 276 0.18 27.55 0.89
N GLY A 277 -0.03 26.47 0.15
CA GLY A 277 -0.75 26.48 -1.12
C GLY A 277 -1.70 25.30 -1.23
N TRP A 278 -2.68 25.39 -2.13
CA TRP A 278 -3.56 24.27 -2.44
C TRP A 278 -3.31 23.75 -3.85
N VAL A 279 -3.31 22.43 -4.00
CA VAL A 279 -3.17 21.75 -5.28
C VAL A 279 -4.34 20.80 -5.47
N SER A 280 -5.08 20.92 -6.57
CA SER A 280 -6.20 20.00 -6.83
C SER A 280 -5.71 18.55 -6.98
N TYR A 281 -6.53 17.57 -6.63
CA TYR A 281 -6.17 16.15 -6.80
C TYR A 281 -5.82 15.83 -8.26
N SER A 282 -6.61 16.36 -9.18
CA SER A 282 -6.41 16.15 -10.62
C SER A 282 -5.08 16.70 -11.13
N ILE A 283 -4.65 17.89 -10.69
CA ILE A 283 -3.41 18.46 -11.19
C ILE A 283 -2.21 17.75 -10.55
N LEU A 284 -2.30 17.37 -9.27
CA LEU A 284 -1.24 16.61 -8.62
C LEU A 284 -1.02 15.26 -9.32
N ALA A 285 -2.08 14.57 -9.71
CA ALA A 285 -1.97 13.32 -10.46
C ALA A 285 -1.39 13.50 -11.88
N LYS A 286 -1.43 14.72 -12.44
CA LYS A 286 -0.84 15.07 -13.74
C LYS A 286 0.63 15.49 -13.64
N VAL A 287 0.97 16.35 -12.68
CA VAL A 287 2.32 16.96 -12.58
C VAL A 287 3.19 16.39 -11.47
N GLY A 288 2.59 15.62 -10.55
CA GLY A 288 3.29 14.89 -9.51
C GLY A 288 4.24 13.87 -10.13
N GLN A 289 5.40 13.73 -9.51
CA GLN A 289 6.45 12.79 -9.94
C GLN A 289 6.59 11.66 -8.93
N GLU A 290 6.59 12.02 -7.65
CA GLU A 290 6.77 11.08 -6.55
C GLU A 290 6.07 11.59 -5.29
N THR A 291 5.52 10.66 -4.51
CA THR A 291 5.08 10.90 -3.13
C THR A 291 5.59 9.81 -2.22
N TYR A 292 6.00 10.20 -1.02
CA TYR A 292 6.58 9.28 -0.04
C TYR A 292 6.15 9.65 1.38
N ALA A 293 5.98 8.64 2.23
CA ALA A 293 5.79 8.81 3.67
C ALA A 293 7.03 8.34 4.43
N ILE A 294 7.46 9.12 5.44
CA ILE A 294 8.52 8.74 6.37
C ILE A 294 7.93 7.90 7.50
N ILE A 295 8.60 6.78 7.81
CA ILE A 295 8.38 5.99 9.01
C ILE A 295 9.60 6.20 9.89
N ASP A 296 9.41 6.88 11.01
CA ASP A 296 10.52 7.38 11.81
C ASP A 296 10.78 6.50 13.04
N GLU A 297 12.03 6.37 13.49
CA GLU A 297 12.38 5.48 14.63
C GLU A 297 11.60 5.86 15.90
N PRO A 298 11.10 4.89 16.70
CA PRO A 298 10.46 5.21 17.96
C PRO A 298 11.45 5.96 18.87
N ALA A 299 10.96 6.86 19.71
CA ALA A 299 11.81 7.63 20.61
C ALA A 299 12.70 6.69 21.46
N PRO A 300 13.99 6.99 21.67
CA PRO A 300 14.78 6.28 22.67
C PRO A 300 14.12 6.48 24.04
N GLN A 301 13.46 5.44 24.55
CA GLN A 301 12.76 5.50 25.82
C GLN A 301 13.78 5.48 26.97
N ASN A 302 14.11 6.66 27.50
CA ASN A 302 14.60 6.80 28.88
C ASN A 302 13.42 7.18 29.79
N THR A 303 12.51 6.23 30.02
CA THR A 303 11.47 6.33 31.07
C THR A 303 11.23 4.92 31.62
N PRO A 304 10.87 4.76 32.91
CA PRO A 304 10.67 3.44 33.52
C PRO A 304 9.63 2.65 32.72
N THR A 305 9.83 1.33 32.68
CA THR A 305 9.02 0.30 32.03
C THR A 305 7.64 0.78 31.54
N PRO A 306 7.41 0.89 30.23
CA PRO A 306 6.09 1.15 29.70
C PRO A 306 5.17 -0.02 30.07
N THR A 307 4.09 0.23 30.80
CA THR A 307 2.93 -0.65 30.79
C THR A 307 2.38 -0.66 29.37
N VAL A 308 2.66 -1.71 28.61
CA VAL A 308 2.09 -1.93 27.28
C VAL A 308 0.59 -2.12 27.45
N SER A 309 -0.20 -1.10 27.11
CA SER A 309 -1.65 -1.22 27.01
C SER A 309 -1.99 -1.91 25.69
N VAL A 310 -2.07 -3.24 25.72
CA VAL A 310 -2.54 -4.04 24.58
C VAL A 310 -4.04 -4.22 24.71
N ASN A 311 -4.81 -3.72 23.74
CA ASN A 311 -6.21 -4.09 23.57
C ASN A 311 -6.29 -5.20 22.50
N PRO A 312 -6.99 -6.32 22.75
CA PRO A 312 -7.15 -7.35 21.75
C PRO A 312 -8.09 -6.87 20.63
N THR A 313 -7.53 -6.56 19.46
CA THR A 313 -8.30 -6.24 18.26
C THR A 313 -8.45 -7.49 17.40
N LYS A 314 -9.67 -8.02 17.27
CA LYS A 314 -9.99 -9.03 16.24
C LYS A 314 -9.84 -8.35 14.87
N LYS A 315 -9.02 -8.89 13.99
CA LYS A 315 -8.91 -8.40 12.61
C LYS A 315 -10.23 -8.68 11.87
N PRO A 316 -10.95 -7.64 11.38
CA PRO A 316 -12.16 -7.85 10.60
C PRO A 316 -11.81 -8.44 9.22
N LEU A 317 -12.71 -9.24 8.66
CA LEU A 317 -12.59 -9.70 7.29
C LEU A 317 -12.81 -8.55 6.30
N LEU A 318 -11.73 -8.11 5.66
CA LEU A 318 -11.73 -6.98 4.72
C LEU A 318 -12.17 -7.41 3.32
N ALA A 319 -12.72 -6.44 2.58
CA ALA A 319 -13.01 -6.61 1.16
C ALA A 319 -11.71 -6.91 0.38
N PRO A 320 -11.74 -7.82 -0.62
CA PRO A 320 -10.58 -8.06 -1.48
C PRO A 320 -10.05 -6.79 -2.12
N SER A 321 -8.72 -6.61 -2.05
CA SER A 321 -8.00 -5.43 -2.55
C SER A 321 -7.01 -5.82 -3.65
N GLU A 322 -6.48 -4.80 -4.34
CA GLU A 322 -5.50 -4.96 -5.43
C GLU A 322 -5.96 -5.88 -6.57
N ILE A 323 -7.25 -5.87 -6.86
CA ILE A 323 -7.81 -6.73 -7.89
C ILE A 323 -7.25 -6.34 -9.26
N LYS A 324 -6.53 -7.27 -9.91
CA LYS A 324 -6.10 -7.14 -11.30
C LYS A 324 -6.99 -8.00 -12.16
N VAL A 325 -7.32 -7.48 -13.34
CA VAL A 325 -8.16 -8.13 -14.32
C VAL A 325 -7.46 -8.05 -15.68
N SER A 326 -7.46 -9.14 -16.45
CA SER A 326 -6.91 -9.14 -17.81
C SER A 326 -7.67 -8.17 -18.73
N LYS A 327 -6.95 -7.49 -19.61
CA LYS A 327 -7.43 -6.38 -20.44
C LYS A 327 -6.95 -6.57 -21.88
N GLY A 328 -7.73 -7.33 -22.66
CA GLY A 328 -7.46 -7.64 -24.06
C GLY A 328 -6.37 -8.68 -24.27
N ASP A 329 -6.00 -9.40 -23.21
CA ASP A 329 -4.90 -10.39 -23.25
C ASP A 329 -5.35 -11.74 -23.83
N PHE A 330 -6.65 -12.04 -23.74
CA PHE A 330 -7.28 -13.26 -24.24
C PHE A 330 -8.62 -12.91 -24.90
N ASP A 331 -9.04 -13.69 -25.89
CA ASP A 331 -10.34 -13.58 -26.53
C ASP A 331 -11.41 -14.46 -25.86
N ASP A 332 -10.99 -15.50 -25.14
CA ASP A 332 -11.86 -16.56 -24.61
C ASP A 332 -11.99 -16.58 -23.08
N LYS A 333 -11.22 -15.76 -22.36
CA LYS A 333 -11.23 -15.72 -20.89
C LYS A 333 -10.88 -14.37 -20.28
N ILE A 334 -11.31 -14.16 -19.04
CA ILE A 334 -10.84 -13.08 -18.17
C ILE A 334 -10.14 -13.68 -16.94
N LEU A 335 -8.91 -13.28 -16.69
CA LEU A 335 -8.16 -13.65 -15.47
C LEU A 335 -8.32 -12.57 -14.42
N LEU A 336 -8.70 -12.96 -13.20
CA LEU A 336 -8.75 -12.11 -12.02
C LEU A 336 -7.78 -12.62 -10.96
N THR A 337 -7.05 -11.70 -10.32
CA THR A 337 -6.17 -11.96 -9.16
C THR A 337 -6.34 -10.84 -8.13
N TRP A 338 -6.22 -11.14 -6.84
CA TRP A 338 -6.39 -10.16 -5.75
C TRP A 338 -5.64 -10.57 -4.50
N ASN A 339 -5.45 -9.68 -3.53
CA ASN A 339 -4.68 -10.01 -2.32
C ASN A 339 -5.33 -11.12 -1.48
N HIS A 340 -4.51 -12.08 -1.05
CA HIS A 340 -4.89 -13.11 -0.09
C HIS A 340 -5.37 -12.48 1.23
N GLN A 341 -6.46 -13.01 1.78
CA GLN A 341 -7.02 -12.64 3.07
C GLN A 341 -6.92 -13.83 4.03
N ASP A 342 -6.14 -13.70 5.11
CA ASP A 342 -5.83 -14.83 6.03
C ASP A 342 -7.06 -15.47 6.68
N SER A 343 -8.15 -14.72 6.83
CA SER A 343 -9.41 -15.21 7.43
C SER A 343 -10.44 -15.66 6.40
N ALA A 344 -10.14 -15.57 5.09
CA ALA A 344 -11.03 -16.03 4.04
C ALA A 344 -10.85 -17.54 3.79
N VAL A 345 -11.96 -18.26 3.75
CA VAL A 345 -12.04 -19.67 3.37
C VAL A 345 -12.55 -19.86 1.94
N ALA A 346 -13.15 -18.83 1.36
CA ALA A 346 -13.56 -18.73 -0.04
C ALA A 346 -13.73 -17.26 -0.45
N TYR A 347 -13.90 -17.04 -1.75
CA TYR A 347 -14.23 -15.76 -2.35
C TYR A 347 -15.44 -15.94 -3.26
N LEU A 348 -16.38 -15.00 -3.21
CA LEU A 348 -17.50 -14.92 -4.14
C LEU A 348 -17.18 -13.87 -5.20
N ILE A 349 -17.11 -14.32 -6.46
CA ILE A 349 -16.91 -13.46 -7.62
C ILE A 349 -18.29 -13.09 -8.14
N GLN A 350 -18.56 -11.79 -8.22
CA GLN A 350 -19.77 -11.26 -8.84
C GLN A 350 -19.39 -10.55 -10.14
N ARG A 351 -20.19 -10.76 -11.18
CA ARG A 351 -20.05 -10.07 -12.47
C ARG A 351 -21.27 -9.20 -12.68
N LYS A 352 -21.09 -8.06 -13.34
CA LYS A 352 -22.19 -7.16 -13.68
C LYS A 352 -22.86 -7.64 -14.96
N GLU A 353 -24.18 -7.75 -14.94
CA GLU A 353 -25.02 -7.98 -16.11
C GLU A 353 -26.13 -6.93 -16.14
N GLU A 354 -26.23 -6.19 -17.25
CA GLU A 354 -27.11 -5.02 -17.34
C GLU A 354 -26.75 -3.98 -16.26
N ALA A 355 -27.64 -3.73 -15.30
CA ALA A 355 -27.43 -2.78 -14.21
C ALA A 355 -26.96 -3.44 -12.91
N ASP A 356 -27.15 -4.75 -12.74
CA ASP A 356 -27.01 -5.44 -11.46
C ASP A 356 -25.84 -6.44 -11.44
N PHE A 357 -25.29 -6.66 -10.24
CA PHE A 357 -24.30 -7.71 -10.00
C PHE A 357 -24.99 -9.02 -9.62
N PHE A 358 -24.54 -10.11 -10.23
CA PHE A 358 -24.98 -11.47 -9.90
C PHE A 358 -23.79 -12.34 -9.52
N ASP A 359 -24.09 -13.41 -8.77
CA ASP A 359 -23.11 -14.40 -8.34
C ASP A 359 -22.60 -15.20 -9.55
N LEU A 360 -21.34 -14.97 -9.91
CA LEU A 360 -20.71 -15.64 -11.04
C LEU A 360 -20.24 -17.04 -10.63
N ALA A 361 -19.40 -17.08 -9.60
CA ALA A 361 -18.69 -18.29 -9.16
C ALA A 361 -18.06 -18.08 -7.79
N TYR A 362 -17.65 -19.19 -7.15
CA TYR A 362 -16.75 -19.16 -6.00
C TYR A 362 -15.32 -19.54 -6.39
N SER A 363 -14.37 -19.10 -5.58
CA SER A 363 -12.97 -19.55 -5.61
C SER A 363 -12.46 -19.79 -4.19
N ASP A 364 -11.71 -20.86 -3.97
CA ASP A 364 -10.95 -21.12 -2.73
C ASP A 364 -9.56 -20.48 -2.76
N LYS A 365 -9.19 -19.87 -3.90
CA LYS A 365 -7.91 -19.22 -4.15
C LYS A 365 -8.12 -17.72 -4.37
N PRO A 366 -7.07 -16.91 -4.17
CA PRO A 366 -7.10 -15.48 -4.45
C PRO A 366 -7.04 -15.14 -5.96
N SER A 367 -7.65 -15.99 -6.79
CA SER A 367 -7.74 -15.83 -8.23
C SER A 367 -8.93 -16.57 -8.83
N PHE A 368 -9.31 -16.16 -10.04
CA PHE A 368 -10.42 -16.75 -10.78
C PHE A 368 -10.24 -16.56 -12.30
N THR A 369 -10.64 -17.57 -13.08
CA THR A 369 -10.66 -17.52 -14.54
C THR A 369 -12.11 -17.57 -15.04
N ASP A 370 -12.63 -16.45 -15.54
CA ASP A 370 -13.93 -16.42 -16.20
C ASP A 370 -13.79 -16.86 -17.67
N VAL A 371 -14.16 -18.10 -17.98
CA VAL A 371 -14.21 -18.65 -19.35
C VAL A 371 -15.57 -18.48 -20.03
N SER A 372 -16.53 -17.83 -19.35
CA SER A 372 -17.91 -17.63 -19.84
C SER A 372 -18.07 -16.28 -20.54
N VAL A 373 -17.05 -15.88 -21.30
CA VAL A 373 -16.93 -14.58 -21.94
C VAL A 373 -16.92 -14.72 -23.46
N SER A 374 -17.50 -13.75 -24.15
CA SER A 374 -17.39 -13.59 -25.60
C SER A 374 -16.16 -12.75 -25.96
N PRO A 375 -15.53 -13.00 -27.13
CA PRO A 375 -14.52 -12.11 -27.71
C PRO A 375 -15.04 -10.68 -27.87
N ASN A 376 -14.10 -9.73 -27.89
CA ASN A 376 -14.37 -8.31 -28.08
C ASN A 376 -15.48 -7.76 -27.17
N THR A 377 -15.46 -8.11 -25.88
CA THR A 377 -16.52 -7.73 -24.93
C THR A 377 -15.92 -7.27 -23.60
N THR A 378 -16.51 -6.23 -23.01
CA THR A 378 -16.15 -5.70 -21.68
C THR A 378 -17.04 -6.30 -20.58
N TYR A 379 -16.44 -6.61 -19.44
CA TYR A 379 -17.09 -7.14 -18.25
C TYR A 379 -16.63 -6.37 -17.01
N ALA A 380 -17.55 -6.19 -16.06
CA ALA A 380 -17.26 -5.60 -14.75
C ALA A 380 -17.44 -6.64 -13.65
N TYR A 381 -16.57 -6.62 -12.64
CA TYR A 381 -16.52 -7.58 -11.55
C TYR A 381 -16.37 -6.87 -10.20
N ARG A 382 -16.82 -7.56 -9.15
CA ARG A 382 -16.47 -7.26 -7.75
C ARG A 382 -16.38 -8.56 -6.97
N ILE A 383 -15.66 -8.56 -5.86
CA ILE A 383 -15.32 -9.78 -5.11
C ILE A 383 -15.65 -9.56 -3.63
N LEU A 384 -16.18 -10.59 -2.99
CA LEU A 384 -16.39 -10.65 -1.55
C LEU A 384 -15.51 -11.76 -0.97
N ALA A 385 -14.79 -11.48 0.11
CA ALA A 385 -14.15 -12.50 0.93
C ALA A 385 -15.17 -13.13 1.88
N ILE A 386 -15.16 -14.46 1.98
CA ILE A 386 -16.02 -15.27 2.84
C ILE A 386 -15.15 -15.93 3.91
N GLY A 387 -15.39 -15.59 5.17
CA GLY A 387 -14.78 -16.22 6.33
C GLY A 387 -15.65 -17.33 6.90
N THR A 388 -15.22 -17.92 8.01
CA THR A 388 -15.99 -18.95 8.69
C THR A 388 -17.27 -18.41 9.33
N GLU A 389 -17.24 -17.19 9.88
CA GLU A 389 -18.34 -16.61 10.65
C GLU A 389 -18.89 -15.30 10.06
N GLU A 390 -18.16 -14.66 9.15
CA GLU A 390 -18.50 -13.36 8.58
C GLU A 390 -18.15 -13.29 7.10
N VAL A 391 -18.74 -12.32 6.40
CA VAL A 391 -18.46 -12.00 5.00
C VAL A 391 -18.14 -10.52 4.91
N SER A 392 -17.09 -10.20 4.15
CA SER A 392 -16.65 -8.82 3.93
C SER A 392 -17.65 -8.00 3.11
N LEU A 393 -17.46 -6.68 3.10
CA LEU A 393 -18.06 -5.83 2.07
C LEU A 393 -17.56 -6.24 0.67
N ALA A 394 -18.32 -5.87 -0.36
CA ALA A 394 -17.87 -6.05 -1.73
C ALA A 394 -16.71 -5.11 -2.05
N SER A 395 -15.74 -5.60 -2.82
CA SER A 395 -14.68 -4.77 -3.38
C SER A 395 -15.22 -3.65 -4.27
N MET A 396 -14.35 -2.70 -4.58
CA MET A 396 -14.60 -1.77 -5.69
C MET A 396 -14.82 -2.52 -7.01
N GLU A 397 -15.65 -1.94 -7.89
CA GLU A 397 -15.88 -2.43 -9.25
C GLU A 397 -14.57 -2.36 -10.05
N VAL A 398 -14.22 -3.45 -10.73
CA VAL A 398 -13.09 -3.54 -11.66
C VAL A 398 -13.56 -4.02 -13.03
N GLN A 399 -12.92 -3.54 -14.10
CA GLN A 399 -13.31 -3.83 -15.47
C GLN A 399 -12.20 -4.57 -16.22
N GLY A 400 -12.59 -5.61 -16.95
CA GLY A 400 -11.75 -6.38 -17.88
C GLY A 400 -12.43 -6.53 -19.23
N PHE A 401 -11.66 -6.82 -20.28
CA PHE A 401 -12.21 -7.00 -21.62
C PHE A 401 -11.43 -8.07 -22.38
N THR A 402 -12.10 -8.72 -23.32
CA THR A 402 -11.53 -9.74 -24.20
C THR A 402 -11.06 -9.15 -25.53
N SER A 403 -10.03 -9.73 -26.11
CA SER A 403 -9.54 -9.42 -27.46
C SER A 403 -10.58 -9.80 -28.53
N SER A 404 -10.52 -9.16 -29.70
CA SER A 404 -11.30 -9.54 -30.88
C SER A 404 -10.73 -10.74 -31.64
N GLU A 405 -9.43 -11.01 -31.49
CA GLU A 405 -8.72 -12.10 -32.16
C GLU A 405 -8.01 -13.00 -31.13
N PRO A 406 -7.87 -14.31 -31.42
CA PRO A 406 -7.09 -15.23 -30.59
C PRO A 406 -5.65 -14.71 -30.46
N PRO A 407 -5.08 -14.68 -29.25
CA PRO A 407 -3.73 -14.16 -29.07
C PRO A 407 -2.69 -15.08 -29.74
N GLU A 408 -1.86 -14.53 -30.64
CA GLU A 408 -0.66 -15.24 -31.13
C GLU A 408 0.44 -15.33 -30.06
N ASP A 409 0.49 -14.38 -29.11
CA ASP A 409 1.38 -14.34 -27.94
C ASP A 409 0.75 -13.43 -26.84
N GLY A 410 -0.18 -13.93 -26.03
CA GLY A 410 -0.89 -13.12 -25.02
C GLY A 410 -0.03 -12.79 -23.79
N ASN A 411 -0.18 -11.61 -23.17
CA ASN A 411 0.53 -11.27 -21.93
C ASN A 411 -0.20 -11.83 -20.70
N LEU A 412 0.54 -12.37 -19.73
CA LEU A 412 -0.04 -12.78 -18.45
C LEU A 412 -0.32 -11.57 -17.56
N THR A 413 -1.42 -11.61 -16.82
CA THR A 413 -1.68 -10.62 -15.76
C THR A 413 -0.55 -10.63 -14.72
N GLN A 414 -0.23 -9.45 -14.19
CA GLN A 414 0.80 -9.27 -13.17
C GLN A 414 0.43 -10.03 -11.87
N VAL A 415 1.42 -10.61 -11.20
CA VAL A 415 1.25 -11.18 -9.86
C VAL A 415 0.97 -10.05 -8.85
N VAL A 416 0.01 -10.25 -7.94
CA VAL A 416 -0.35 -9.29 -6.87
C VAL A 416 -0.35 -9.93 -5.49
N GLY A 417 -0.41 -9.10 -4.44
CA GLY A 417 -0.46 -9.55 -3.05
C GLY A 417 0.83 -10.17 -2.56
N LEU A 418 1.97 -9.82 -3.16
CA LEU A 418 3.27 -10.24 -2.65
C LEU A 418 3.43 -9.72 -1.22
N SER A 419 3.65 -10.63 -0.29
CA SER A 419 3.86 -10.36 1.13
C SER A 419 5.06 -11.17 1.64
N GLY A 420 5.64 -10.74 2.77
CA GLY A 420 6.82 -11.37 3.35
C GLY A 420 6.74 -11.43 4.86
N VAL A 421 6.88 -12.62 5.43
CA VAL A 421 6.94 -12.88 6.87
C VAL A 421 8.33 -13.37 7.23
N VAL A 422 8.92 -12.77 8.27
CA VAL A 422 10.26 -13.15 8.74
C VAL A 422 10.16 -14.08 9.93
N PHE A 423 11.03 -15.09 9.96
CA PHE A 423 11.16 -15.99 11.09
C PHE A 423 12.60 -16.51 11.19
N SER A 424 12.97 -16.95 12.39
CA SER A 424 14.26 -17.59 12.65
C SER A 424 14.12 -19.10 12.82
N ASN A 425 15.03 -19.86 12.22
CA ASN A 425 15.16 -21.30 12.41
C ASN A 425 16.53 -21.59 13.04
N GLY A 426 16.60 -21.52 14.37
CA GLY A 426 17.87 -21.59 15.09
C GLY A 426 18.68 -20.30 14.88
N SER A 427 19.89 -20.41 14.32
CA SER A 427 20.78 -19.27 14.06
C SER A 427 20.59 -18.62 12.68
N SER A 428 19.79 -19.21 11.79
CA SER A 428 19.49 -18.65 10.47
C SER A 428 18.16 -17.91 10.46
N THR A 429 18.11 -16.81 9.71
CA THR A 429 16.89 -16.04 9.46
C THR A 429 16.37 -16.33 8.05
N SER A 430 15.07 -16.51 7.92
CA SER A 430 14.40 -16.79 6.67
C SER A 430 13.24 -15.81 6.43
N VAL A 431 12.98 -15.50 5.17
CA VAL A 431 11.81 -14.73 4.72
C VAL A 431 10.89 -15.66 3.94
N GLN A 432 9.67 -15.89 4.45
CA GLN A 432 8.61 -16.59 3.74
C GLN A 432 7.80 -15.57 2.94
N LEU A 433 7.86 -15.70 1.62
CA LEU A 433 7.09 -14.93 0.66
C LEU A 433 5.82 -15.70 0.30
N ALA A 434 4.71 -14.98 0.12
CA ALA A 434 3.45 -15.50 -0.41
C ALA A 434 2.82 -14.46 -1.33
N TRP A 435 2.11 -14.90 -2.36
CA TRP A 435 1.43 -14.05 -3.33
C TRP A 435 0.15 -14.71 -3.86
N SER A 436 -0.55 -14.02 -4.75
CA SER A 436 -1.78 -14.52 -5.34
C SER A 436 -1.49 -15.49 -6.48
N GLU A 437 -2.09 -16.67 -6.45
CA GLU A 437 -1.92 -17.68 -7.50
C GLU A 437 -2.49 -17.18 -8.83
N ILE A 438 -1.81 -17.43 -9.95
CA ILE A 438 -2.36 -17.26 -11.30
C ILE A 438 -2.68 -18.64 -11.86
N ASP A 439 -3.94 -18.84 -12.23
CA ASP A 439 -4.39 -20.12 -12.78
C ASP A 439 -3.69 -20.46 -14.12
N GLY A 440 -3.32 -21.73 -14.28
CA GLY A 440 -2.69 -22.26 -15.49
C GLY A 440 -1.19 -22.00 -15.68
N VAL A 441 -0.49 -21.34 -14.76
CA VAL A 441 0.96 -21.05 -14.89
C VAL A 441 1.83 -22.25 -14.50
N ALA A 442 2.99 -22.39 -15.15
CA ALA A 442 3.93 -23.48 -14.90
C ALA A 442 4.76 -23.29 -13.63
N ASN A 443 5.23 -22.06 -13.37
CA ASN A 443 5.94 -21.65 -12.16
C ASN A 443 6.00 -20.12 -12.02
N TYR A 444 6.65 -19.66 -10.96
CA TYR A 444 6.96 -18.27 -10.67
C TYR A 444 8.47 -18.09 -10.57
N ASN A 445 9.02 -16.96 -11.03
CA ASN A 445 10.38 -16.54 -10.72
C ASN A 445 10.37 -15.56 -9.56
N ILE A 446 11.30 -15.74 -8.61
CA ILE A 446 11.46 -14.87 -7.45
C ILE A 446 12.79 -14.15 -7.60
N ALA A 447 12.77 -12.82 -7.54
CA ALA A 447 13.95 -11.98 -7.60
C ALA A 447 14.13 -11.15 -6.33
N LYS A 448 15.40 -10.92 -5.99
CA LYS A 448 15.83 -10.09 -4.86
C LYS A 448 16.78 -9.00 -5.35
N ALA A 449 16.63 -7.78 -4.83
CA ALA A 449 17.55 -6.70 -5.15
C ALA A 449 18.83 -6.77 -4.30
N ASP A 450 19.98 -6.45 -4.90
CA ASP A 450 21.23 -6.24 -4.16
C ASP A 450 21.28 -4.84 -3.52
N SER A 451 22.38 -4.52 -2.82
CA SER A 451 22.59 -3.22 -2.16
C SER A 451 22.67 -2.03 -3.12
N SER A 452 22.81 -2.28 -4.42
CA SER A 452 22.76 -1.27 -5.50
C SER A 452 21.41 -1.28 -6.23
N PHE A 453 20.39 -1.93 -5.67
CA PHE A 453 19.05 -2.10 -6.25
C PHE A 453 19.03 -2.84 -7.60
N LYS A 454 20.04 -3.66 -7.89
CA LYS A 454 20.01 -4.54 -9.08
C LYS A 454 19.33 -5.86 -8.73
N TRP A 455 18.36 -6.24 -9.56
CA TRP A 455 17.57 -7.44 -9.36
C TRP A 455 18.29 -8.69 -9.84
N LYS A 456 18.30 -9.73 -8.99
CA LYS A 456 18.79 -11.06 -9.31
C LYS A 456 17.74 -12.10 -8.96
N THR A 457 17.44 -13.01 -9.90
CA THR A 457 16.59 -14.17 -9.62
C THR A 457 17.27 -15.07 -8.60
N ILE A 458 16.58 -15.34 -7.48
CA ILE A 458 17.08 -16.18 -6.38
C ILE A 458 16.48 -17.58 -6.40
N GLY A 459 15.37 -17.80 -7.10
CA GLY A 459 14.76 -19.11 -7.24
C GLY A 459 13.48 -19.11 -8.07
N THR A 460 12.88 -20.28 -8.20
CA THR A 460 11.57 -20.49 -8.80
C THR A 460 10.66 -21.28 -7.86
N SER A 461 9.34 -21.10 -7.99
CA SER A 461 8.34 -21.87 -7.22
C SER A 461 7.19 -22.33 -8.10
N LYS A 462 6.66 -23.53 -7.84
CA LYS A 462 5.45 -24.04 -8.52
C LYS A 462 4.17 -23.63 -7.80
N THR A 463 4.28 -23.28 -6.54
CA THR A 463 3.20 -22.82 -5.68
C THR A 463 3.34 -21.31 -5.47
N PRO A 464 2.29 -20.61 -5.02
CA PRO A 464 2.33 -19.16 -4.84
C PRO A 464 3.06 -18.72 -3.55
N ASP A 465 4.10 -19.45 -3.17
CA ASP A 465 4.91 -19.22 -1.99
C ASP A 465 6.39 -19.58 -2.23
N TYR A 466 7.29 -18.94 -1.49
CA TYR A 466 8.73 -19.22 -1.54
C TYR A 466 9.43 -18.81 -0.26
N VAL A 467 10.41 -19.61 0.21
CA VAL A 467 11.21 -19.27 1.39
C VAL A 467 12.63 -18.88 0.99
N ASP A 468 12.99 -17.60 1.18
CA ASP A 468 14.37 -17.12 1.06
C ASP A 468 15.15 -17.37 2.36
N ASN A 469 16.02 -18.38 2.34
CA ASN A 469 16.93 -18.71 3.45
C ASN A 469 18.27 -17.92 3.39
N SER A 470 18.44 -17.04 2.40
CA SER A 470 19.64 -16.20 2.22
C SER A 470 19.44 -14.77 2.73
N ALA A 471 18.32 -14.50 3.41
CA ALA A 471 17.99 -13.20 3.96
C ALA A 471 18.99 -12.81 5.06
N LYS A 472 19.66 -11.67 4.88
CA LYS A 472 20.68 -11.18 5.82
C LYS A 472 20.01 -10.41 6.94
N SER A 473 20.38 -10.73 8.18
CA SER A 473 19.94 -9.99 9.37
C SER A 473 20.62 -8.62 9.46
N GLY A 474 19.90 -7.62 9.95
CA GLY A 474 20.34 -6.22 9.99
C GLY A 474 20.17 -5.46 8.68
N GLU A 475 19.63 -6.09 7.63
CA GLU A 475 19.42 -5.49 6.32
C GLU A 475 17.94 -5.50 5.91
N VAL A 476 17.59 -4.57 5.03
CA VAL A 476 16.29 -4.55 4.34
C VAL A 476 16.44 -5.31 3.03
N ASN A 477 15.61 -6.34 2.85
CA ASN A 477 15.63 -7.23 1.69
C ASN A 477 14.46 -6.87 0.76
N TYR A 478 14.72 -6.64 -0.53
CA TYR A 478 13.67 -6.26 -1.49
C TYR A 478 13.34 -7.44 -2.40
N TYR A 479 12.06 -7.72 -2.61
CA TYR A 479 11.58 -8.88 -3.39
C TYR A 479 10.55 -8.49 -4.44
N ARG A 480 10.51 -9.24 -5.54
CA ARG A 480 9.47 -9.19 -6.57
C ARG A 480 9.29 -10.57 -7.22
N VAL A 481 8.10 -10.82 -7.77
CA VAL A 481 7.74 -12.13 -8.35
C VAL A 481 7.08 -11.93 -9.71
N ASN A 482 7.34 -12.82 -10.68
CA ASN A 482 6.56 -12.90 -11.91
C ASN A 482 6.14 -14.35 -12.21
N ALA A 483 5.06 -14.51 -12.96
CA ALA A 483 4.55 -15.82 -13.36
C ALA A 483 5.09 -16.25 -14.73
N VAL A 484 5.15 -17.55 -14.97
CA VAL A 484 5.64 -18.16 -16.22
C VAL A 484 4.63 -19.19 -16.71
N LEU A 485 4.11 -19.04 -17.94
CA LEU A 485 3.12 -19.98 -18.50
C LEU A 485 3.79 -21.21 -19.15
N ASN A 486 4.79 -20.97 -20.00
CA ASN A 486 5.36 -22.00 -20.89
C ASN A 486 6.81 -21.65 -21.32
N SER A 487 7.74 -21.63 -20.36
CA SER A 487 9.21 -21.42 -20.49
C SER A 487 9.73 -20.20 -21.28
N LYS A 488 8.87 -19.48 -22.02
CA LYS A 488 9.18 -18.27 -22.80
C LYS A 488 8.26 -17.09 -22.48
N LEU A 489 7.00 -17.34 -22.11
CA LEU A 489 6.05 -16.28 -21.75
C LEU A 489 6.05 -16.03 -20.23
N THR A 490 6.32 -14.79 -19.84
CA THR A 490 6.32 -14.35 -18.45
C THR A 490 5.40 -13.15 -18.24
N SER A 491 4.77 -13.05 -17.06
CA SER A 491 4.09 -11.82 -16.66
C SER A 491 5.11 -10.69 -16.41
N ASP A 492 4.61 -9.46 -16.35
CA ASP A 492 5.34 -8.37 -15.71
C ASP A 492 5.67 -8.74 -14.26
N TRP A 493 6.76 -8.17 -13.74
CA TRP A 493 7.12 -8.30 -12.33
C TRP A 493 6.05 -7.66 -11.45
N SER A 494 5.72 -8.29 -10.33
CA SER A 494 4.88 -7.72 -9.28
C SER A 494 5.42 -6.38 -8.78
N ASP A 495 4.55 -5.60 -8.12
CA ASP A 495 5.01 -4.53 -7.22
C ASP A 495 6.03 -5.14 -6.24
N SER A 496 7.10 -4.41 -5.94
CA SER A 496 8.14 -4.89 -5.04
C SER A 496 7.78 -4.66 -3.58
N ILE A 497 8.22 -5.56 -2.70
CA ILE A 497 8.12 -5.39 -1.25
C ILE A 497 9.49 -5.28 -0.62
N SER A 498 9.55 -4.68 0.57
CA SER A 498 10.74 -4.72 1.42
C SER A 498 10.44 -5.45 2.72
N VAL A 499 11.42 -6.23 3.16
CA VAL A 499 11.34 -7.04 4.36
C VAL A 499 12.60 -6.78 5.18
N GLU A 500 12.44 -6.09 6.31
CA GLU A 500 13.51 -5.83 7.27
C GLU A 500 13.69 -7.06 8.17
N VAL A 501 14.89 -7.63 8.17
CA VAL A 501 15.23 -8.77 9.04
C VAL A 501 16.01 -8.23 10.22
N ALA A 502 15.40 -8.21 11.40
CA ALA A 502 16.00 -7.66 12.60
C ALA A 502 17.20 -8.49 13.09
N ASN A 503 18.19 -7.80 13.66
CA ASN A 503 19.29 -8.38 14.43
C ASN A 503 19.31 -7.75 15.84
N GLN A 504 20.37 -8.00 16.63
CA GLN A 504 20.47 -7.43 17.99
C GLN A 504 20.66 -5.90 18.03
N SER A 505 20.95 -5.27 16.90
CA SER A 505 21.10 -3.81 16.79
C SER A 505 19.82 -3.11 16.29
N LEU A 506 18.72 -3.85 16.09
CA LEU A 506 17.42 -3.35 15.68
C LEU A 506 16.34 -3.84 16.65
N LEU A 507 15.19 -3.16 16.70
CA LEU A 507 14.02 -3.71 17.40
C LEU A 507 13.64 -5.07 16.78
N PRO A 508 13.20 -6.05 17.57
CA PRO A 508 12.84 -7.36 17.04
C PRO A 508 11.72 -7.27 15.99
N ASN A 509 11.68 -8.24 15.07
CA ASN A 509 10.51 -8.39 14.20
C ASN A 509 9.27 -8.80 15.02
N GLN A 510 8.08 -8.49 14.50
CA GLN A 510 6.81 -8.95 15.06
C GLN A 510 6.76 -10.49 15.09
N VAL A 511 6.16 -11.07 16.14
CA VAL A 511 5.92 -12.51 16.20
C VAL A 511 4.90 -12.92 15.15
N SER A 512 5.20 -14.00 14.42
CA SER A 512 4.33 -14.56 13.41
C SER A 512 3.88 -15.98 13.77
N SER A 513 2.75 -16.41 13.18
CA SER A 513 2.18 -17.75 13.37
C SER A 513 1.86 -18.11 14.83
N LEU A 514 1.40 -17.14 15.63
CA LEU A 514 0.91 -17.43 16.98
C LEU A 514 -0.32 -18.33 16.90
N SER A 515 -0.33 -19.40 17.68
CA SER A 515 -1.43 -20.35 17.79
C SER A 515 -1.67 -20.73 19.25
N ALA A 516 -2.92 -21.04 19.59
CA ALA A 516 -3.33 -21.47 20.93
C ALA A 516 -4.24 -22.71 20.84
N THR A 517 -4.17 -23.58 21.83
CA THR A 517 -5.11 -24.71 21.95
C THR A 517 -6.49 -24.21 22.36
N ASN A 518 -7.47 -24.47 21.52
CA ASN A 518 -8.88 -24.10 21.69
C ASN A 518 -9.80 -25.23 22.21
N GLY A 519 -9.52 -25.85 23.35
CA GLY A 519 -10.39 -26.90 23.94
C GLY A 519 -9.75 -28.29 23.99
N ASP A 520 -8.45 -28.38 23.68
CA ASP A 520 -7.71 -29.65 23.68
C ASP A 520 -7.46 -30.22 25.09
N TYR A 521 -7.55 -29.35 26.09
CA TYR A 521 -7.32 -29.67 27.49
C TYR A 521 -8.43 -29.08 28.37
N ALA A 522 -8.74 -29.76 29.47
CA ALA A 522 -9.76 -29.31 30.43
C ALA A 522 -9.27 -28.14 31.30
N ASN A 523 -7.95 -28.02 31.47
CA ASN A 523 -7.35 -27.20 32.54
C ASN A 523 -6.07 -26.45 32.12
N LYS A 524 -5.79 -26.32 30.82
CA LYS A 524 -4.62 -25.58 30.31
C LYS A 524 -4.81 -25.14 28.87
N ILE A 525 -4.04 -24.15 28.44
CA ILE A 525 -3.93 -23.71 27.05
C ILE A 525 -2.46 -23.73 26.66
N GLN A 526 -2.12 -24.42 25.57
CA GLN A 526 -0.77 -24.42 25.01
C GLN A 526 -0.69 -23.48 23.82
N LEU A 527 0.37 -22.69 23.79
CA LEU A 527 0.67 -21.70 22.77
C LEU A 527 1.96 -22.03 22.06
N SER A 528 2.02 -21.73 20.76
CA SER A 528 3.25 -21.84 19.97
C SER A 528 3.31 -20.79 18.87
N TRP A 529 4.51 -20.32 18.55
CA TRP A 529 4.76 -19.32 17.52
C TRP A 529 6.11 -19.55 16.82
N LYS A 530 6.36 -18.86 15.71
CA LYS A 530 7.69 -18.84 15.06
C LYS A 530 8.62 -17.85 15.77
N ALA A 531 9.90 -18.20 15.89
CA ALA A 531 10.88 -17.31 16.50
C ALA A 531 11.02 -16.01 15.70
N ALA A 532 10.95 -14.87 16.37
CA ALA A 532 11.13 -13.56 15.76
C ALA A 532 12.63 -13.21 15.67
N PRO A 533 13.15 -12.84 14.49
CA PRO A 533 14.50 -12.32 14.37
C PRO A 533 14.72 -11.10 15.27
N GLY A 534 15.94 -10.98 15.82
CA GLY A 534 16.32 -9.93 16.76
C GLY A 534 15.77 -10.11 18.18
N ALA A 535 14.89 -11.08 18.43
CA ALA A 535 14.29 -11.31 19.75
C ALA A 535 15.25 -12.02 20.72
N LYS A 536 15.32 -11.52 21.95
CA LYS A 536 16.02 -12.12 23.09
C LYS A 536 15.06 -12.87 24.01
N ASN A 537 13.86 -12.34 24.17
CA ASN A 537 12.76 -12.88 24.97
C ASN A 537 11.41 -12.47 24.36
N TYR A 538 10.34 -13.04 24.89
CA TYR A 538 8.96 -12.77 24.50
C TYR A 538 8.13 -12.40 25.72
N TYR A 539 7.12 -11.57 25.51
CA TYR A 539 6.12 -11.22 26.50
C TYR A 539 4.75 -11.63 26.01
N LEU A 540 4.12 -12.54 26.74
CA LEU A 540 2.79 -13.03 26.47
C LEU A 540 1.78 -12.23 27.30
N PHE A 541 0.70 -11.82 26.66
CA PHE A 541 -0.44 -11.16 27.29
C PHE A 541 -1.67 -12.02 27.10
N ARG A 542 -2.39 -12.26 28.20
CA ARG A 542 -3.64 -13.02 28.24
C ARG A 542 -4.78 -12.06 28.56
N PHE A 543 -5.89 -12.18 27.84
CA PHE A 543 -7.13 -11.47 28.11
C PHE A 543 -8.26 -12.47 28.38
N ASP A 544 -9.19 -12.08 29.24
CA ASP A 544 -10.44 -12.80 29.41
C ASP A 544 -11.45 -12.49 28.28
N GLU A 545 -12.67 -13.02 28.40
CA GLU A 545 -13.75 -12.83 27.43
C GLU A 545 -14.27 -11.39 27.32
N ASN A 546 -13.98 -10.54 28.31
CA ASN A 546 -14.31 -9.12 28.32
C ASN A 546 -13.14 -8.24 27.83
N ALA A 547 -12.09 -8.86 27.27
CA ALA A 547 -10.85 -8.20 26.86
C ALA A 547 -10.06 -7.58 28.03
N GLU A 548 -10.28 -8.02 29.27
CA GLU A 548 -9.51 -7.54 30.42
C GLU A 548 -8.18 -8.30 30.55
N PRO A 549 -7.04 -7.60 30.67
CA PRO A 549 -5.73 -8.24 30.74
C PRO A 549 -5.50 -8.92 32.08
N SER A 550 -5.01 -10.17 32.03
CA SER A 550 -4.55 -10.91 33.21
C SER A 550 -3.12 -10.55 33.66
N GLY A 551 -2.41 -9.75 32.87
CA GLY A 551 -1.02 -9.36 33.11
C GLY A 551 -0.03 -9.81 32.02
N GLN A 552 1.26 -9.57 32.28
CA GLN A 552 2.39 -9.84 31.37
C GLN A 552 3.17 -11.06 31.87
N PHE A 553 3.42 -12.02 30.98
CA PHE A 553 4.22 -13.21 31.25
C PHE A 553 5.47 -13.22 30.39
N GLU A 554 6.65 -13.25 31.00
CA GLU A 554 7.90 -13.35 30.25
C GLU A 554 8.19 -14.81 29.86
N VAL A 555 8.54 -15.03 28.59
CA VAL A 555 8.78 -16.34 27.98
C VAL A 555 10.08 -16.30 27.18
N SER A 556 10.99 -17.24 27.44
CA SER A 556 12.28 -17.34 26.73
C SER A 556 12.24 -18.23 25.49
N GLY A 557 11.23 -19.09 25.36
CA GLY A 557 11.03 -19.99 24.23
C GLY A 557 9.96 -19.51 23.24
N THR A 558 9.69 -20.34 22.23
CA THR A 558 8.64 -20.12 21.22
C THR A 558 7.35 -20.89 21.50
N SER A 559 7.17 -21.31 22.74
CA SER A 559 5.96 -21.98 23.22
C SER A 559 5.73 -21.67 24.69
N TYR A 560 4.47 -21.70 25.10
CA TYR A 560 4.07 -21.47 26.49
C TYR A 560 2.90 -22.38 26.85
N THR A 561 2.88 -22.94 28.05
CA THR A 561 1.72 -23.68 28.57
C THR A 561 1.11 -22.87 29.70
N ASP A 562 -0.06 -22.30 29.43
CA ASP A 562 -0.84 -21.56 30.39
C ASP A 562 -1.72 -22.53 31.19
N ALA A 563 -1.31 -22.83 32.42
CA ALA A 563 -1.97 -23.77 33.33
C ALA A 563 -2.49 -23.06 34.60
N ASP A 564 -2.81 -21.77 34.48
CA ASP A 564 -3.43 -21.00 35.55
C ASP A 564 -4.73 -21.67 36.02
N THR A 565 -4.97 -21.68 37.33
CA THR A 565 -6.16 -22.30 37.93
C THR A 565 -7.49 -21.73 37.44
N THR A 566 -7.49 -20.52 36.86
CA THR A 566 -8.66 -19.91 36.23
C THR A 566 -8.96 -20.50 34.85
N ILE A 567 -8.01 -21.17 34.22
CA ILE A 567 -8.10 -21.77 32.89
C ILE A 567 -8.65 -23.18 33.04
N GLN A 568 -9.97 -23.26 33.17
CA GLN A 568 -10.67 -24.52 33.29
C GLN A 568 -12.12 -24.42 32.81
N ASN A 569 -12.74 -25.58 32.56
CA ASN A 569 -14.18 -25.75 32.42
C ASN A 569 -14.84 -24.92 31.30
N GLY A 570 -14.30 -24.94 30.09
CA GLY A 570 -14.96 -24.30 28.95
C GLY A 570 -14.61 -22.83 28.73
N LYS A 571 -13.82 -22.23 29.63
CA LYS A 571 -13.43 -20.82 29.55
C LYS A 571 -12.54 -20.52 28.34
N SER A 572 -12.75 -19.34 27.78
CA SER A 572 -12.03 -18.80 26.63
C SER A 572 -11.12 -17.64 27.05
N PHE A 573 -9.98 -17.53 26.38
CA PHE A 573 -8.98 -16.49 26.59
C PHE A 573 -8.40 -16.05 25.25
N ILE A 574 -7.94 -14.82 25.19
CA ILE A 574 -7.28 -14.23 24.03
C ILE A 574 -5.80 -14.04 24.37
N TYR A 575 -4.91 -14.35 23.44
CA TYR A 575 -3.47 -14.24 23.62
C TYR A 575 -2.82 -13.40 22.54
N THR A 576 -1.87 -12.54 22.91
CA THR A 576 -0.91 -11.92 21.99
C THR A 576 0.49 -12.06 22.55
N VAL A 577 1.49 -12.10 21.67
CA VAL A 577 2.90 -12.22 22.04
C VAL A 577 3.69 -11.07 21.42
N ILE A 578 4.52 -10.44 22.24
CA ILE A 578 5.42 -9.36 21.85
C ILE A 578 6.85 -9.85 21.94
N ALA A 579 7.63 -9.75 20.87
CA ALA A 579 9.06 -10.03 20.90
C ALA A 579 9.82 -8.83 21.51
N ALA A 580 10.89 -9.08 22.26
CA ALA A 580 11.69 -8.03 22.89
C ALA A 580 13.19 -8.32 22.85
N ASN A 581 13.99 -7.25 22.91
CA ASN A 581 15.42 -7.29 23.13
C ASN A 581 15.89 -6.06 23.93
N ASP A 582 17.20 -5.87 24.04
CA ASP A 582 17.80 -4.79 24.84
C ASP A 582 17.48 -3.38 24.31
N LEU A 583 16.94 -3.25 23.09
CA LEU A 583 16.50 -1.98 22.50
C LEU A 583 15.02 -1.69 22.72
N GLY A 584 14.21 -2.69 23.09
CA GLY A 584 12.78 -2.53 23.35
C GLY A 584 11.91 -3.64 22.78
N TYR A 585 10.65 -3.30 22.49
CA TYR A 585 9.58 -4.23 22.11
C TYR A 585 9.23 -4.10 20.63
N ALA A 586 8.87 -5.23 20.01
CA ALA A 586 8.22 -5.27 18.70
C ALA A 586 6.74 -4.88 18.80
N GLU A 587 6.06 -4.80 17.65
CA GLU A 587 4.59 -4.76 17.61
C GLU A 587 4.00 -6.07 18.17
N PRO A 588 2.80 -6.04 18.80
CA PRO A 588 2.10 -7.25 19.23
C PRO A 588 1.76 -8.17 18.07
N SER A 589 1.83 -9.49 18.27
CA SER A 589 1.33 -10.45 17.28
C SER A 589 -0.17 -10.30 17.05
N GLU A 590 -0.64 -10.85 15.93
CA GLU A 590 -2.05 -11.23 15.79
C GLU A 590 -2.50 -12.09 16.98
N VAL A 591 -3.77 -11.99 17.33
CA VAL A 591 -4.31 -12.69 18.49
C VAL A 591 -4.55 -14.17 18.21
N ALA A 592 -4.30 -15.01 19.20
CA ALA A 592 -4.73 -16.40 19.21
C ALA A 592 -5.82 -16.61 20.26
N PHE A 593 -6.90 -17.29 19.86
CA PHE A 593 -8.00 -17.65 20.76
C PHE A 593 -7.73 -19.03 21.37
N GLY A 594 -7.56 -19.06 22.69
CA GLY A 594 -7.46 -20.27 23.48
C GLY A 594 -8.77 -20.57 24.21
N LYS A 595 -9.08 -21.85 24.41
CA LYS A 595 -10.25 -22.29 25.17
C LYS A 595 -9.91 -23.57 25.90
N THR A 596 -10.61 -23.85 26.99
CA THR A 596 -10.58 -25.15 27.66
C THR A 596 -11.81 -25.99 27.29
N GLY A 597 -11.69 -27.31 27.30
CA GLY A 597 -12.82 -28.21 27.03
C GLY A 597 -13.70 -28.38 28.26
N PRO A 598 -15.04 -28.11 28.20
CA PRO A 598 -15.93 -28.42 29.31
C PRO A 598 -16.21 -29.93 29.38
N GLY A 599 -16.13 -30.52 30.57
CA GLY A 599 -16.64 -31.89 30.80
C GLY A 599 -15.84 -33.03 30.16
N LEU A 600 -14.52 -32.88 29.96
CA LEU A 600 -13.69 -33.94 29.39
C LEU A 600 -13.73 -35.22 30.26
N THR A 601 -14.37 -36.28 29.75
CA THR A 601 -14.26 -37.62 30.33
C THR A 601 -12.80 -38.08 30.24
N LYS A 602 -12.25 -38.43 31.40
CA LYS A 602 -10.84 -38.73 31.63
C LYS A 602 -10.30 -39.84 30.70
N ARG A 603 -9.28 -39.53 29.89
CA ARG A 603 -8.13 -40.45 29.74
C ARG A 603 -7.25 -40.32 30.99
N ALA A 604 -6.49 -41.35 31.33
CA ALA A 604 -5.36 -41.22 32.25
C ALA A 604 -4.38 -40.18 31.67
N GLY A 605 -4.52 -38.90 32.04
CA GLY A 605 -3.75 -37.77 31.53
C GLY A 605 -4.53 -36.53 31.03
N GLY A 606 -5.86 -36.57 30.89
CA GLY A 606 -6.68 -35.35 30.65
C GLY A 606 -6.55 -34.67 29.27
N VAL A 607 -6.32 -35.42 28.18
CA VAL A 607 -6.10 -34.90 26.81
C VAL A 607 -7.20 -35.38 25.85
N THR A 608 -7.80 -34.48 25.04
CA THR A 608 -8.70 -34.86 23.92
C THR A 608 -7.89 -35.31 22.71
N LEU A 609 -8.50 -36.04 21.78
CA LEU A 609 -7.88 -36.24 20.46
C LEU A 609 -7.64 -34.88 19.79
N ALA A 610 -6.57 -34.78 19.00
CA ALA A 610 -6.31 -33.59 18.20
C ALA A 610 -7.32 -33.50 17.05
N ALA A 611 -7.71 -32.27 16.68
CA ALA A 611 -8.44 -32.05 15.43
C ALA A 611 -7.60 -32.60 14.24
N PRO A 612 -8.22 -33.27 13.26
CA PRO A 612 -7.56 -33.64 12.02
C PRO A 612 -6.86 -32.45 11.36
N LYS A 613 -5.60 -32.65 10.96
CA LYS A 613 -4.79 -31.65 10.27
C LYS A 613 -4.80 -31.90 8.77
N GLN A 614 -4.41 -30.89 8.00
CA GLN A 614 -4.31 -30.96 6.52
C GLN A 614 -5.60 -31.45 5.86
N LEU A 615 -6.77 -31.02 6.39
CA LEU A 615 -8.03 -31.26 5.69
C LEU A 615 -7.96 -30.55 4.33
N ASN A 616 -8.20 -31.29 3.25
CA ASN A 616 -8.32 -30.76 1.90
C ASN A 616 -9.53 -31.39 1.19
N SER A 617 -10.02 -30.69 0.16
CA SER A 617 -11.07 -31.13 -0.76
C SER A 617 -10.54 -31.17 -2.19
N ASN A 618 -11.16 -31.98 -3.06
CA ASN A 618 -10.95 -31.87 -4.50
C ASN A 618 -11.86 -30.80 -5.12
N PRO A 619 -11.49 -30.22 -6.27
CA PRO A 619 -12.42 -29.48 -7.11
C PRO A 619 -13.59 -30.38 -7.53
N VAL A 620 -14.82 -29.89 -7.36
CA VAL A 620 -16.03 -30.62 -7.75
C VAL A 620 -16.17 -30.58 -9.27
N GLY A 621 -15.94 -31.72 -9.90
CA GLY A 621 -15.99 -31.88 -11.36
C GLY A 621 -17.38 -32.22 -11.89
N LYS A 622 -17.43 -32.67 -13.15
CA LYS A 622 -18.68 -33.13 -13.80
C LYS A 622 -19.31 -34.36 -13.13
N ASP A 623 -18.49 -35.14 -12.42
CA ASP A 623 -18.92 -36.28 -11.61
C ASP A 623 -19.66 -35.88 -10.33
N LYS A 624 -19.61 -34.58 -9.97
CA LYS A 624 -20.18 -33.99 -8.76
C LYS A 624 -19.70 -34.68 -7.48
N MET A 625 -18.52 -35.27 -7.50
CA MET A 625 -17.97 -35.96 -6.34
C MET A 625 -17.16 -35.02 -5.47
N VAL A 626 -17.57 -34.91 -4.21
CA VAL A 626 -16.79 -34.28 -3.15
C VAL A 626 -15.98 -35.37 -2.47
N THR A 627 -14.69 -35.16 -2.30
CA THR A 627 -13.75 -36.03 -1.60
C THR A 627 -12.93 -35.19 -0.65
N LEU A 628 -13.06 -35.50 0.63
CA LEU A 628 -12.28 -34.92 1.71
C LEU A 628 -11.15 -35.87 2.08
N LYS A 629 -9.96 -35.34 2.37
CA LYS A 629 -8.84 -36.10 2.94
C LYS A 629 -8.19 -35.32 4.08
N TRP A 630 -7.74 -36.04 5.10
CA TRP A 630 -7.06 -35.47 6.27
C TRP A 630 -5.93 -36.36 6.77
N GLU A 631 -5.10 -35.86 7.68
CA GLU A 631 -4.09 -36.65 8.37
C GLU A 631 -4.70 -37.54 9.45
N ALA A 632 -4.19 -38.77 9.57
CA ALA A 632 -4.63 -39.69 10.62
C ALA A 632 -4.33 -39.12 12.01
N VAL A 633 -5.35 -39.06 12.86
CA VAL A 633 -5.23 -38.75 14.28
C VAL A 633 -5.00 -40.06 15.04
N LYS A 634 -3.89 -40.14 15.76
CA LYS A 634 -3.54 -41.28 16.59
C LYS A 634 -4.66 -41.56 17.60
N ASP A 635 -5.03 -42.84 17.73
CA ASP A 635 -6.10 -43.35 18.60
C ASP A 635 -7.52 -42.86 18.24
N SER A 636 -7.73 -42.36 17.02
CA SER A 636 -9.08 -42.12 16.50
C SER A 636 -9.78 -43.45 16.23
N PHE A 637 -10.95 -43.62 16.82
CA PHE A 637 -11.86 -44.75 16.56
C PHE A 637 -12.78 -44.44 15.38
N GLU A 638 -13.20 -43.19 15.24
CA GLU A 638 -13.99 -42.69 14.12
C GLU A 638 -13.77 -41.20 13.89
N TYR A 639 -14.07 -40.73 12.68
CA TYR A 639 -14.08 -39.31 12.31
C TYR A 639 -15.50 -38.85 12.00
N TYR A 640 -15.90 -37.70 12.50
CA TYR A 640 -17.20 -37.09 12.25
C TYR A 640 -17.06 -35.98 11.22
N ILE A 641 -17.83 -36.09 10.16
CA ILE A 641 -17.87 -35.11 9.08
C ILE A 641 -18.97 -34.11 9.39
N TYR A 642 -18.60 -32.84 9.41
CA TYR A 642 -19.51 -31.73 9.61
C TYR A 642 -19.52 -30.84 8.37
N ARG A 643 -20.69 -30.26 8.08
CA ARG A 643 -20.92 -29.36 6.95
C ARG A 643 -21.79 -28.19 7.37
N LYS A 644 -21.47 -26.99 6.90
CA LYS A 644 -22.38 -25.84 6.97
C LYS A 644 -22.59 -25.20 5.59
N PRO A 645 -23.83 -24.89 5.19
CA PRO A 645 -24.10 -24.17 3.95
C PRO A 645 -23.77 -22.68 4.11
N ILE A 646 -23.34 -22.04 3.02
CA ILE A 646 -23.28 -20.59 2.89
C ILE A 646 -24.45 -20.18 1.98
N LEU A 647 -25.42 -19.46 2.55
CA LEU A 647 -26.62 -19.03 1.83
C LEU A 647 -26.60 -17.51 1.68
N ASN A 648 -26.69 -17.01 0.44
CA ASN A 648 -26.62 -15.57 0.12
C ASN A 648 -25.43 -14.87 0.79
N GLY A 649 -24.26 -15.52 0.77
CA GLY A 649 -23.05 -15.00 1.42
C GLY A 649 -23.16 -14.91 2.94
N LYS A 650 -23.97 -15.74 3.62
CA LYS A 650 -24.00 -15.83 5.09
C LYS A 650 -23.80 -17.26 5.58
N PRO A 651 -22.94 -17.49 6.59
CA PRO A 651 -22.75 -18.81 7.16
C PRO A 651 -24.01 -19.34 7.86
N GLY A 652 -24.42 -20.55 7.50
CA GLY A 652 -25.46 -21.31 8.18
C GLY A 652 -24.93 -22.07 9.40
N LYS A 653 -25.80 -22.90 10.00
CA LYS A 653 -25.44 -23.74 11.15
C LYS A 653 -24.56 -24.91 10.72
N LEU A 654 -23.63 -25.30 11.58
CA LEU A 654 -22.82 -26.51 11.41
C LEU A 654 -23.64 -27.77 11.74
N GLU A 655 -23.72 -28.68 10.77
CA GLU A 655 -24.55 -29.89 10.82
C GLU A 655 -23.67 -31.15 10.69
N PHE A 656 -24.02 -32.19 11.45
CA PHE A 656 -23.37 -33.50 11.34
C PHE A 656 -23.85 -34.21 10.08
N VAL A 657 -22.91 -34.73 9.28
CA VAL A 657 -23.19 -35.46 8.03
C VAL A 657 -23.14 -36.96 8.25
N THR A 658 -21.99 -37.48 8.68
CA THR A 658 -21.77 -38.93 8.92
C THR A 658 -20.52 -39.17 9.76
N ASN A 659 -20.37 -40.38 10.26
CA ASN A 659 -19.11 -40.90 10.79
C ASN A 659 -18.35 -41.73 9.74
N VAL A 660 -17.03 -41.82 9.92
CA VAL A 660 -16.07 -42.58 9.10
C VAL A 660 -15.19 -43.40 10.03
N ASP A 661 -14.94 -44.67 9.73
CA ASP A 661 -14.06 -45.55 10.52
C ASP A 661 -12.67 -44.91 10.73
N GLY A 662 -12.12 -44.98 11.94
CA GLY A 662 -10.87 -44.31 12.34
C GLY A 662 -9.62 -44.77 11.59
N LYS A 663 -9.67 -45.90 10.89
CA LYS A 663 -8.59 -46.37 10.01
C LYS A 663 -8.65 -45.72 8.62
N LYS A 664 -9.74 -45.03 8.29
CA LYS A 664 -9.92 -44.30 7.03
C LYS A 664 -9.74 -42.80 7.28
N THR A 665 -9.01 -42.15 6.39
CA THR A 665 -8.74 -40.70 6.45
C THR A 665 -9.28 -39.96 5.23
N ASN A 666 -10.35 -40.52 4.65
CA ASN A 666 -11.05 -39.93 3.51
C ASN A 666 -12.55 -40.17 3.63
N PHE A 667 -13.30 -39.25 3.04
CA PHE A 667 -14.74 -39.30 2.91
C PHE A 667 -15.12 -38.79 1.52
N SER A 668 -16.12 -39.42 0.90
CA SER A 668 -16.68 -38.92 -0.36
C SER A 668 -18.20 -38.93 -0.33
N GLU A 669 -18.80 -37.89 -0.91
CA GLU A 669 -20.24 -37.81 -1.16
C GLU A 669 -20.52 -37.16 -2.52
N VAL A 670 -21.74 -37.34 -3.00
CA VAL A 670 -22.24 -36.53 -4.12
C VAL A 670 -22.48 -35.11 -3.60
N PHE A 671 -22.11 -34.10 -4.38
CA PHE A 671 -22.25 -32.69 -4.02
C PHE A 671 -23.69 -32.40 -3.54
N PRO A 672 -23.86 -31.91 -2.30
CA PRO A 672 -25.15 -31.93 -1.62
C PRO A 672 -26.10 -30.78 -2.02
N GLY A 673 -25.59 -29.79 -2.75
CA GLY A 673 -26.37 -28.64 -3.22
C GLY A 673 -26.61 -28.64 -4.72
N LYS A 674 -27.19 -27.54 -5.19
CA LYS A 674 -27.24 -27.17 -6.61
C LYS A 674 -26.01 -26.34 -6.97
N SER A 675 -25.81 -26.09 -8.26
CA SER A 675 -24.73 -25.19 -8.65
C SER A 675 -24.92 -23.79 -8.10
N GLY A 676 -23.80 -23.15 -7.76
CA GLY A 676 -23.79 -21.87 -7.07
C GLY A 676 -24.02 -21.97 -5.56
N ASP A 677 -24.15 -23.17 -5.00
CA ASP A 677 -24.10 -23.38 -3.56
C ASP A 677 -22.64 -23.54 -3.09
N LEU A 678 -22.36 -23.02 -1.90
CA LEU A 678 -21.08 -23.17 -1.21
C LEU A 678 -21.31 -23.86 0.13
N PHE A 679 -20.46 -24.84 0.44
CA PHE A 679 -20.43 -25.53 1.73
C PHE A 679 -19.04 -25.42 2.34
N LEU A 680 -19.00 -25.24 3.67
CA LEU A 680 -17.77 -25.37 4.44
C LEU A 680 -17.80 -26.70 5.19
N TYR A 681 -16.75 -27.49 5.03
CA TYR A 681 -16.58 -28.78 5.67
C TYR A 681 -15.53 -28.72 6.77
N SER A 682 -15.78 -29.46 7.85
CA SER A 682 -14.81 -29.72 8.90
C SER A 682 -14.90 -31.17 9.34
N VAL A 683 -13.80 -31.70 9.87
CA VAL A 683 -13.74 -33.06 10.40
C VAL A 683 -13.32 -33.02 11.85
N ARG A 684 -14.00 -33.82 12.68
CA ARG A 684 -13.62 -34.08 14.07
C ARG A 684 -13.16 -35.51 14.21
N SER A 685 -12.21 -35.77 15.09
CA SER A 685 -11.78 -37.11 15.49
C SER A 685 -12.46 -37.52 16.79
N LYS A 686 -12.78 -38.80 16.96
CA LYS A 686 -13.44 -39.32 18.16
C LYS A 686 -12.81 -40.65 18.56
N SER A 687 -12.60 -40.84 19.86
CA SER A 687 -12.08 -42.10 20.41
C SER A 687 -13.22 -43.03 20.81
N GLU A 688 -12.91 -44.32 20.99
CA GLU A 688 -13.89 -45.39 21.26
C GLU A 688 -14.76 -45.12 22.50
N PHE A 689 -14.24 -44.39 23.49
CA PHE A 689 -14.91 -44.10 24.75
C PHE A 689 -14.91 -42.59 25.11
N GLY A 690 -14.63 -41.71 24.15
CA GLY A 690 -14.39 -40.28 24.40
C GLY A 690 -15.26 -39.31 23.60
N SER A 691 -15.18 -38.03 23.97
CA SER A 691 -15.82 -36.93 23.24
C SER A 691 -15.10 -36.61 21.92
N GLU A 692 -15.79 -35.93 21.01
CA GLU A 692 -15.22 -35.43 19.76
C GLU A 692 -14.08 -34.42 20.04
N SER A 693 -13.09 -34.38 19.15
CA SER A 693 -12.13 -33.28 19.08
C SER A 693 -12.77 -32.04 18.47
N LYS A 694 -11.97 -30.98 18.34
CA LYS A 694 -12.36 -29.78 17.60
C LYS A 694 -12.59 -30.04 16.12
N ASP A 695 -13.32 -29.10 15.53
CA ASP A 695 -13.33 -28.86 14.09
C ASP A 695 -11.88 -28.69 13.59
N SER A 696 -11.51 -29.43 12.56
CA SER A 696 -10.38 -29.08 11.71
C SER A 696 -10.59 -27.68 11.10
N ASN A 697 -9.53 -27.13 10.48
CA ASN A 697 -9.70 -25.98 9.58
C ASN A 697 -10.82 -26.28 8.57
N PHE A 698 -11.64 -25.27 8.28
CA PHE A 698 -12.70 -25.41 7.30
C PHE A 698 -12.11 -25.43 5.90
N VAL A 699 -12.63 -26.31 5.05
CA VAL A 699 -12.38 -26.30 3.60
C VAL A 699 -13.65 -25.91 2.87
N SER A 700 -13.53 -25.07 1.87
CA SER A 700 -14.64 -24.71 0.99
C SER A 700 -14.85 -25.78 -0.08
N VAL A 701 -16.12 -26.08 -0.34
CA VAL A 701 -16.55 -26.99 -1.39
C VAL A 701 -17.72 -26.35 -2.10
N PHE A 702 -17.54 -26.09 -3.39
CA PHE A 702 -18.53 -25.44 -4.25
C PHE A 702 -18.50 -26.07 -5.63
N TRP A 703 -19.59 -25.86 -6.37
CA TRP A 703 -19.69 -26.29 -7.75
C TRP A 703 -20.09 -25.13 -8.65
N ASN A 704 -19.12 -24.64 -9.42
CA ASN A 704 -19.32 -23.62 -10.43
C ASN A 704 -19.86 -24.29 -11.71
N GLU A 705 -21.12 -24.03 -12.07
CA GLU A 705 -21.65 -24.52 -13.34
C GLU A 705 -20.91 -23.85 -14.50
N PRO A 706 -20.54 -24.62 -15.54
CA PRO A 706 -20.05 -24.03 -16.78
C PRO A 706 -21.13 -23.13 -17.37
N LYS A 707 -21.00 -21.82 -17.19
CA LYS A 707 -21.90 -20.85 -17.83
C LYS A 707 -21.62 -20.86 -19.32
N THR A 708 -22.66 -20.98 -20.12
CA THR A 708 -22.53 -20.91 -21.58
C THR A 708 -21.97 -19.55 -21.97
N VAL A 709 -21.01 -19.52 -22.91
CA VAL A 709 -20.53 -18.27 -23.51
C VAL A 709 -21.73 -17.47 -23.99
N VAL A 710 -22.02 -16.36 -23.33
CA VAL A 710 -23.13 -15.50 -23.74
C VAL A 710 -22.67 -14.71 -24.95
N LYS A 711 -23.08 -15.13 -26.15
CA LYS A 711 -22.89 -14.37 -27.40
C LYS A 711 -23.73 -13.09 -27.36
N LYS A 712 -23.30 -12.10 -26.59
CA LYS A 712 -23.93 -10.77 -26.58
C LYS A 712 -23.58 -10.07 -27.89
N ARG A 713 -24.59 -9.57 -28.62
CA ARG A 713 -24.40 -8.37 -29.46
C ARG A 713 -24.04 -7.24 -28.50
N ALA A 714 -23.11 -6.38 -28.88
CA ALA A 714 -22.71 -5.20 -28.10
C ALA A 714 -23.95 -4.45 -27.58
N MET A 715 -24.32 -4.70 -26.33
CA MET A 715 -25.34 -3.94 -25.62
C MET A 715 -24.58 -2.82 -24.93
N SER A 716 -24.94 -1.58 -25.27
CA SER A 716 -24.28 -0.40 -24.73
C SER A 716 -24.48 -0.38 -23.21
N LEU A 717 -23.39 -0.55 -22.48
CA LEU A 717 -23.27 0.06 -21.17
C LEU A 717 -23.35 1.56 -21.43
N GLU A 718 -24.53 2.14 -21.21
CA GLU A 718 -24.70 3.59 -21.20
C GLU A 718 -23.66 4.20 -20.25
N GLU A 719 -23.11 5.34 -20.67
CA GLU A 719 -21.94 6.09 -20.14
C GLU A 719 -20.60 5.96 -20.90
N LEU A 720 -20.45 5.08 -21.91
CA LEU A 720 -19.22 4.99 -22.70
C LEU A 720 -19.40 5.35 -24.18
N PRO A 721 -18.41 6.04 -24.81
CA PRO A 721 -18.55 6.54 -26.17
C PRO A 721 -18.68 5.37 -27.16
N SER A 722 -19.48 5.50 -28.21
CA SER A 722 -19.68 4.45 -29.22
C SER A 722 -18.49 4.23 -30.15
N GLN A 723 -17.44 5.06 -30.04
CA GLN A 723 -16.20 5.02 -30.79
C GLN A 723 -15.07 5.63 -29.96
N PHE A 724 -13.84 5.14 -30.14
CA PHE A 724 -12.65 5.66 -29.46
C PHE A 724 -11.85 6.57 -30.39
N THR A 725 -12.29 7.83 -30.55
CA THR A 725 -11.66 8.81 -31.44
C THR A 725 -11.36 10.13 -30.73
N GLY A 726 -10.30 10.81 -31.16
CA GLY A 726 -9.91 12.11 -30.63
C GLY A 726 -8.43 12.44 -30.85
N SER A 727 -8.03 13.62 -30.39
CA SER A 727 -6.62 14.02 -30.27
C SER A 727 -6.25 14.09 -28.79
N TRP A 728 -5.02 13.73 -28.48
CA TRP A 728 -4.48 13.70 -27.14
C TRP A 728 -3.10 14.33 -27.15
N SER A 729 -2.76 15.17 -26.18
CA SER A 729 -1.44 15.78 -26.07
C SER A 729 -0.78 15.51 -24.73
N SER A 730 0.54 15.41 -24.73
CA SER A 730 1.38 15.19 -23.55
C SER A 730 2.76 15.82 -23.73
N MET A 731 3.48 15.99 -22.63
CA MET A 731 4.87 16.44 -22.65
C MET A 731 5.78 15.27 -22.27
N TYR A 732 6.66 14.88 -23.19
CA TYR A 732 7.66 13.83 -22.95
C TYR A 732 9.03 14.44 -22.79
N TRP A 733 9.72 14.09 -21.71
CA TRP A 733 11.06 14.58 -21.47
C TRP A 733 12.10 13.60 -22.02
N ASN A 734 12.84 14.02 -23.03
CA ASN A 734 13.94 13.25 -23.59
C ASN A 734 15.26 13.61 -22.86
N PRO A 735 16.04 12.64 -22.36
CA PRO A 735 17.27 12.92 -21.61
C PRO A 735 18.34 13.71 -22.36
N LYS A 736 18.32 13.68 -23.69
CA LYS A 736 19.28 14.38 -24.56
C LYS A 736 18.73 15.69 -25.12
N LEU A 737 17.43 15.74 -25.39
CA LEU A 737 16.79 16.83 -26.14
C LEU A 737 15.87 17.71 -25.29
N GLY A 738 15.63 17.35 -24.02
CA GLY A 738 14.74 18.09 -23.13
C GLY A 738 13.25 17.83 -23.41
N PRO A 739 12.35 18.71 -22.97
CA PRO A 739 10.90 18.52 -23.12
C PRO A 739 10.48 18.53 -24.61
N GLN A 740 9.72 17.53 -25.00
CA GLN A 740 9.19 17.31 -26.34
C GLN A 740 7.66 17.30 -26.28
N ASN A 741 7.02 17.86 -27.30
CA ASN A 741 5.57 17.78 -27.43
C ASN A 741 5.20 16.44 -28.06
N LEU A 742 4.36 15.66 -27.38
CA LEU A 742 3.78 14.44 -27.92
C LEU A 742 2.31 14.66 -28.20
N ARG A 743 1.90 14.27 -29.40
CA ARG A 743 0.50 14.26 -29.81
C ARG A 743 0.12 12.88 -30.30
N MET A 744 -1.06 12.43 -29.91
CA MET A 744 -1.67 11.18 -30.35
C MET A 744 -3.00 11.50 -31.01
N ASP A 745 -3.11 11.23 -32.30
CA ASP A 745 -4.36 11.37 -33.05
C ASP A 745 -4.95 9.98 -33.30
N VAL A 746 -6.10 9.66 -32.68
CA VAL A 746 -6.83 8.42 -32.93
C VAL A 746 -8.05 8.74 -33.78
N SER A 747 -8.06 8.15 -34.97
CA SER A 747 -9.13 8.26 -35.96
C SER A 747 -9.63 6.87 -36.34
N GLY A 748 -10.88 6.72 -36.77
CA GLY A 748 -11.44 5.41 -37.04
C GLY A 748 -12.90 5.47 -37.47
N ASN A 749 -13.41 4.35 -37.98
CA ASN A 749 -14.82 4.20 -38.30
C ASN A 749 -15.37 2.97 -37.58
N GLY A 750 -16.30 3.17 -36.64
CA GLY A 750 -16.83 2.10 -35.81
C GLY A 750 -15.79 1.60 -34.80
N GLN A 751 -15.44 0.31 -34.88
CA GLN A 751 -14.52 -0.33 -33.94
C GLN A 751 -13.06 -0.26 -34.41
N ASP A 752 -12.79 -0.07 -35.71
CA ASP A 752 -11.42 0.00 -36.21
C ASP A 752 -10.83 1.39 -36.01
N PHE A 753 -9.57 1.45 -35.55
CA PHE A 753 -8.86 2.68 -35.30
C PHE A 753 -7.46 2.70 -35.93
N VAL A 754 -7.01 3.92 -36.20
CA VAL A 754 -5.66 4.31 -36.57
C VAL A 754 -5.21 5.36 -35.55
N ALA A 755 -4.19 5.02 -34.76
CA ALA A 755 -3.58 5.89 -33.77
C ALA A 755 -2.20 6.37 -34.26
N LYS A 756 -2.03 7.68 -34.44
CA LYS A 756 -0.82 8.31 -34.95
C LYS A 756 -0.10 9.06 -33.83
N LEU A 757 1.10 8.63 -33.49
CA LEU A 757 1.99 9.29 -32.55
C LEU A 757 2.88 10.29 -33.29
N LYS A 758 2.85 11.54 -32.82
CA LYS A 758 3.66 12.63 -33.33
C LYS A 758 4.57 13.18 -32.23
N LEU A 759 5.79 13.50 -32.60
CA LEU A 759 6.78 14.19 -31.77
C LEU A 759 7.09 15.54 -32.41
N ASN A 760 6.79 16.64 -31.72
CA ASN A 760 6.91 18.00 -32.27
C ASN A 760 6.28 18.13 -33.67
N ASP A 761 5.05 17.63 -33.80
CA ASP A 761 4.23 17.62 -35.03
C ASP A 761 4.71 16.72 -36.18
N GLU A 762 5.86 16.04 -36.03
CA GLU A 762 6.30 15.00 -36.98
C GLU A 762 5.77 13.63 -36.57
N GLU A 763 5.13 12.91 -37.50
CA GLU A 763 4.66 11.53 -37.26
C GLU A 763 5.84 10.58 -37.11
N ILE A 764 5.96 9.97 -35.92
CA ILE A 764 7.04 9.03 -35.60
C ILE A 764 6.58 7.58 -35.59
N LYS A 765 5.28 7.33 -35.37
CA LYS A 765 4.72 5.97 -35.38
C LYS A 765 3.21 5.96 -35.63
N GLN A 766 2.73 4.92 -36.31
CA GLN A 766 1.32 4.63 -36.48
C GLN A 766 1.00 3.24 -35.93
N PHE A 767 -0.16 3.13 -35.29
CA PHE A 767 -0.74 1.88 -34.79
C PHE A 767 -2.13 1.70 -35.37
N THR A 768 -2.50 0.46 -35.65
CA THR A 768 -3.84 0.09 -36.09
C THR A 768 -4.37 -1.04 -35.22
N GLY A 769 -5.67 -1.10 -35.04
CA GLY A 769 -6.32 -2.16 -34.28
C GLY A 769 -7.82 -1.96 -34.24
N SER A 770 -8.49 -2.82 -33.48
CA SER A 770 -9.92 -2.71 -33.21
C SER A 770 -10.14 -2.44 -31.72
N TRP A 771 -11.10 -1.58 -31.43
CA TRP A 771 -11.50 -1.17 -30.10
C TRP A 771 -12.75 -1.94 -29.66
N THR A 772 -12.72 -2.40 -28.42
CA THR A 772 -13.83 -3.10 -27.80
C THR A 772 -14.90 -2.13 -27.30
N PRO A 773 -16.16 -2.23 -27.78
CA PRO A 773 -17.24 -1.37 -27.30
C PRO A 773 -17.38 -1.39 -25.77
N GLY A 774 -17.48 -0.20 -25.17
CA GLY A 774 -17.54 -0.04 -23.72
C GLY A 774 -16.23 -0.30 -22.99
N SER A 775 -15.11 -0.51 -23.69
CA SER A 775 -13.79 -0.50 -23.06
C SER A 775 -13.29 0.93 -22.93
N LYS A 776 -12.73 1.26 -21.78
CA LYS A 776 -12.00 2.52 -21.56
C LYS A 776 -10.57 2.47 -22.09
N MET A 777 -10.14 1.35 -22.67
CA MET A 777 -8.77 1.14 -23.13
C MET A 777 -8.75 0.62 -24.58
N ILE A 778 -7.84 1.16 -25.39
CA ILE A 778 -7.37 0.55 -26.65
C ILE A 778 -5.99 -0.04 -26.43
N LYS A 779 -5.76 -1.27 -26.90
CA LYS A 779 -4.47 -1.97 -26.82
C LYS A 779 -4.20 -2.66 -28.14
N THR A 780 -3.02 -2.44 -28.71
CA THR A 780 -2.49 -3.18 -29.86
C THR A 780 -0.99 -3.39 -29.66
N LYS A 781 -0.34 -4.13 -30.57
CA LYS A 781 1.08 -4.47 -30.46
C LYS A 781 1.93 -3.19 -30.37
N GLY A 782 2.59 -2.98 -29.24
CA GLY A 782 3.45 -1.83 -29.01
C GLY A 782 2.77 -0.58 -28.44
N PHE A 783 1.46 -0.60 -28.19
CA PHE A 783 0.68 0.58 -27.80
C PHE A 783 -0.53 0.21 -26.94
N SER A 784 -0.70 0.91 -25.82
CA SER A 784 -1.96 0.93 -25.07
C SER A 784 -2.32 2.37 -24.69
N LEU A 785 -3.61 2.68 -24.69
CA LEU A 785 -4.15 3.95 -24.23
C LEU A 785 -5.42 3.67 -23.43
N GLU A 786 -5.45 4.13 -22.19
CA GLU A 786 -6.54 3.98 -21.22
C GLU A 786 -7.10 5.35 -20.83
N LEU A 787 -8.42 5.54 -20.89
CA LEU A 787 -9.10 6.72 -20.35
C LEU A 787 -9.05 6.66 -18.82
N SER A 788 -8.58 7.74 -18.19
CA SER A 788 -8.52 7.80 -16.73
C SER A 788 -9.91 8.03 -16.12
N ASN A 789 -10.25 7.23 -15.11
CA ASN A 789 -11.46 7.43 -14.29
C ASN A 789 -11.25 8.42 -13.14
N VAL A 790 -9.99 8.78 -12.85
CA VAL A 790 -9.59 9.58 -11.69
C VAL A 790 -9.28 11.02 -12.10
N LEU A 791 -9.03 11.23 -13.39
CA LEU A 791 -8.62 12.50 -13.97
C LEU A 791 -9.61 12.88 -15.07
N ASP A 792 -10.61 13.68 -14.73
CA ASP A 792 -11.57 14.22 -15.69
C ASP A 792 -10.84 14.77 -16.93
N GLY A 793 -10.97 14.07 -18.06
CA GLY A 793 -10.41 14.48 -19.37
C GLY A 793 -9.01 13.94 -19.72
N ASN A 794 -8.34 13.17 -18.86
CA ASN A 794 -6.99 12.64 -19.15
C ASN A 794 -7.00 11.14 -19.47
N SER A 795 -6.04 10.70 -20.28
CA SER A 795 -5.73 9.31 -20.63
C SER A 795 -4.32 8.94 -20.17
N ILE A 796 -4.07 7.67 -19.89
CA ILE A 796 -2.75 7.10 -19.68
C ILE A 796 -2.38 6.33 -20.95
N VAL A 797 -1.24 6.65 -21.55
CA VAL A 797 -0.72 5.97 -22.74
C VAL A 797 0.58 5.27 -22.38
N GLN A 798 0.71 4.01 -22.78
CA GLN A 798 1.96 3.26 -22.65
C GLN A 798 2.45 2.87 -24.05
N PHE A 799 3.76 2.99 -24.24
CA PHE A 799 4.41 2.60 -25.49
C PHE A 799 5.43 1.50 -25.22
N GLN A 800 5.51 0.54 -26.14
CA GLN A 800 6.58 -0.45 -26.16
C GLN A 800 7.39 -0.33 -27.46
N SER A 801 8.71 -0.32 -27.32
CA SER A 801 9.68 -0.41 -28.43
C SER A 801 9.60 0.71 -29.47
N ILE A 802 9.38 1.96 -29.04
CA ILE A 802 9.54 3.15 -29.89
C ILE A 802 10.95 3.68 -29.71
N LYS A 803 11.71 3.91 -30.78
CA LYS A 803 13.13 4.26 -30.69
C LYS A 803 13.35 5.63 -30.01
N GLU A 804 12.37 6.51 -30.15
CA GLU A 804 12.36 7.90 -29.69
C GLU A 804 11.85 8.05 -28.25
N ILE A 805 11.18 7.03 -27.71
CA ILE A 805 10.57 7.02 -26.36
C ILE A 805 11.14 5.86 -25.55
N GLU A 806 11.59 6.10 -24.33
CA GLU A 806 12.07 5.01 -23.47
C GLU A 806 11.02 3.90 -23.31
N ASN A 807 11.47 2.64 -23.34
CA ASN A 807 10.59 1.48 -23.38
C ASN A 807 9.85 1.32 -22.04
N GLY A 808 8.51 1.20 -22.06
CA GLY A 808 7.71 1.05 -20.84
C GLY A 808 7.37 2.36 -20.11
N VAL A 809 7.61 3.52 -20.73
CA VAL A 809 7.18 4.81 -20.17
C VAL A 809 5.65 4.94 -20.23
N GLU A 810 5.03 5.20 -19.08
CA GLU A 810 3.64 5.64 -18.99
C GLU A 810 3.57 7.16 -19.09
N LEU A 811 2.77 7.67 -20.02
CA LEU A 811 2.57 9.10 -20.22
C LEU A 811 1.12 9.45 -19.99
N SER A 812 0.86 10.51 -19.22
CA SER A 812 -0.49 11.06 -19.11
C SER A 812 -0.72 12.02 -20.27
N PHE A 813 -1.74 11.73 -21.05
CA PHE A 813 -2.20 12.57 -22.15
C PHE A 813 -3.49 13.27 -21.75
N GLU A 814 -3.65 14.53 -22.14
CA GLU A 814 -4.91 15.26 -22.01
C GLU A 814 -5.66 15.17 -23.34
N LYS A 815 -6.96 14.84 -23.28
CA LYS A 815 -7.79 14.81 -24.48
C LYS A 815 -8.02 16.25 -24.95
N GLU A 816 -7.68 16.55 -26.19
CA GLU A 816 -8.00 17.83 -26.82
C GLU A 816 -9.51 17.90 -27.05
N ASN A 817 -10.11 19.03 -26.67
CA ASN A 817 -11.55 19.29 -26.83
C ASN A 817 -11.94 19.57 -28.28
#